data_AF-A0A7L0KAG1-F1
#
_entry.id   AF-A0A7L0KAG1-F1
#
_cell.length_a   1.000
_cell.length_b   1.000
_cell.length_c   1.000
_cell.angle_alpha   90.00
_cell.angle_beta   90.00
_cell.angle_gamma   90.00
#
_symmetry.space_group_name_H-M   'P 1'
#
loop_
_entity.id
_entity.type
_entity.pdbx_description
1 polymer ?
#
loop_
_entity_poly.entity_id
_entity_poly.type
_entity_poly.pdbx_seq_one_letter_code
_entity_poly.pdbx_strand_id
1 'polypeptide(L)'
;MVAVPSSYFGATCGLCGNFNEDAEDETKLADGTQAASVEDWAESWRDPSCQDDCGGQGTLQDTAGCGGKVACKKSGCKAHEKCIMVDGVPSCQANKYFTCIGTGDPHYTTFDGLKYDFQGTCIYQFAALCSQDPTLVPFTVKVENNNRGSKAVSFTKTVTLEVYGNVISMSQEHPRKVKVNGAFVELPFTQKDQFELYHSGVHGFVRTSFGLRVSFDWYSYARVILPDAYAGAVCGLCGNANGNADDDFITRDGKRAKDEIQLADSWKVGDVPGCSAGCVGDCPVCKEEQKQPYRGDGYCGMIARAGGPFRNCHRVVNPGTFLEDCAFDACQYKGRRDILCKAITAYMTECQSNGVGVEQWRTPSFCAPVCPRHSHYELCGNSCPTTCRGRASPEGCASAPCTEGCFCDEGFVLSGAECVPASECGCEHRGRYYKKGDDFYASCQERCICKANGVVECKEVACSAHEECRLEDGVLGCHPAGYGRLVVSGDPHYVTFDGRAFDLQGSCSYVLARLCKPEPRLANFSVLLEHDVSGRGNLALMKKVAVSIHGYTVSVDRGRKWEVTVDGERFTLPLVTEDKKLRIGQEGNNVVLQTAAGLRLLYNAATYLLITVPDAYRGRVCGLGGNFNGDPGDDFQLSGGSLAKSTEEFVTSWKVPAEDGACTDGCNGNACPVCDAAAAAPYGAGDSCGLIRDPAGPFGPCHQRVSPVEYFHHCLHDVCVADGARDALCHSLQAYATACQAAGAEIGGWRTVTFCPLSCPPHSHYELCTRTCDFTCASLSVPAPCSWTCFEGCQCDDGYLFDGEACVSLEQCGCVHQGRYFKAGETVVSNNCSMKCNCHPSRGLICEAIRCPPDEVCAAREGVQRCIKQEGWCRISPGASLTTFDGAGGRLPFSGTYKVAALCNERSPNWFKVVVEVSECRDDGIPAAVAIFVFFRDAFITVNNNMEVWVNGLFTRLPAAVSEAISLSTAAGNITISHTSGLDVLFSPSGEVTLTAGAALVNRLCAPCGNFNGDAGDDLKLPDGHTVKSIAEVIDAWKAKDFAG
;
A
#
# COMPACT_ATOMS: atom_id res chain seq x y z
N MET A 1 -17.39 49.40 -24.95
CA MET A 1 -16.06 49.62 -25.56
C MET A 1 -15.12 50.10 -24.47
N VAL A 2 -13.95 49.47 -24.28
CA VAL A 2 -12.88 50.00 -23.44
C VAL A 2 -11.60 49.91 -24.26
N ALA A 3 -10.99 51.05 -24.57
CA ALA A 3 -9.65 51.11 -25.16
C ALA A 3 -8.62 51.11 -24.03
N VAL A 4 -7.59 50.27 -24.12
CA VAL A 4 -6.44 50.27 -23.19
C VAL A 4 -5.22 50.80 -23.96
N PRO A 5 -4.43 51.75 -23.42
CA PRO A 5 -3.25 52.30 -24.08
C PRO A 5 -2.16 51.25 -24.37
N SER A 6 -1.49 51.41 -25.51
CA SER A 6 -0.45 50.51 -26.08
C SER A 6 0.87 50.43 -25.30
N SER A 7 0.98 50.97 -24.08
CA SER A 7 2.29 51.12 -23.41
C SER A 7 2.76 49.89 -22.62
N TYR A 8 2.11 48.72 -22.72
CA TYR A 8 2.49 47.55 -21.91
C TYR A 8 2.73 46.21 -22.62
N PHE A 9 2.33 46.00 -23.88
CA PHE A 9 2.62 44.75 -24.59
C PHE A 9 2.78 44.96 -26.09
N GLY A 10 3.77 44.29 -26.69
CA GLY A 10 4.10 44.39 -28.11
C GLY A 10 2.94 43.96 -29.02
N ALA A 11 2.54 44.89 -29.89
CA ALA A 11 1.88 44.70 -31.18
C ALA A 11 0.76 43.63 -31.29
N THR A 12 -0.43 43.91 -30.76
CA THR A 12 -1.71 43.42 -31.33
C THR A 12 -2.84 44.43 -31.09
N CYS A 13 -3.35 45.06 -32.16
CA CYS A 13 -4.60 45.83 -32.11
C CYS A 13 -5.78 44.94 -32.55
N GLY A 14 -6.75 44.72 -31.67
CA GLY A 14 -8.03 44.07 -32.00
C GLY A 14 -9.19 44.85 -31.36
N LEU A 15 -10.26 45.10 -32.12
CA LEU A 15 -11.48 45.77 -31.64
C LEU A 15 -12.56 44.73 -31.32
N CYS A 16 -13.19 44.83 -30.15
CA CYS A 16 -14.38 44.06 -29.78
C CYS A 16 -15.66 44.87 -30.04
N GLY A 17 -16.47 44.42 -31.00
CA GLY A 17 -17.83 44.90 -31.23
C GLY A 17 -18.84 43.76 -31.01
N ASN A 18 -19.88 44.02 -30.23
CA ASN A 18 -20.96 43.07 -29.98
C ASN A 18 -22.05 43.30 -31.04
N PHE A 19 -22.04 42.53 -32.13
CA PHE A 19 -23.10 42.61 -33.13
C PHE A 19 -24.26 41.72 -32.69
N ASN A 20 -25.15 42.24 -31.85
CA ASN A 20 -26.53 41.78 -31.78
C ASN A 20 -27.45 42.83 -31.13
N GLU A 21 -28.51 43.12 -31.89
CA GLU A 21 -29.72 43.92 -31.63
C GLU A 21 -29.62 45.45 -31.82
N ASP A 22 -30.40 45.92 -32.81
CA ASP A 22 -30.74 47.29 -33.24
C ASP A 22 -29.72 48.10 -34.08
N ALA A 23 -29.91 48.07 -35.40
CA ALA A 23 -29.02 48.61 -36.44
C ALA A 23 -29.07 50.14 -36.66
N GLU A 24 -29.73 50.93 -35.80
CA GLU A 24 -29.94 52.37 -36.08
C GLU A 24 -29.10 53.34 -35.23
N ASP A 25 -28.34 52.89 -34.21
CA ASP A 25 -27.56 53.79 -33.34
C ASP A 25 -26.01 53.65 -33.44
N GLU A 26 -25.47 52.80 -34.32
CA GLU A 26 -24.04 52.41 -34.29
C GLU A 26 -23.09 53.08 -35.32
N THR A 27 -23.45 54.20 -35.97
CA THR A 27 -22.57 54.88 -36.95
C THR A 27 -22.30 56.35 -36.65
N LYS A 28 -21.86 56.66 -35.42
CA LYS A 28 -21.35 58.01 -35.06
C LYS A 28 -19.82 58.03 -35.00
N LEU A 29 -19.21 58.99 -35.69
CA LEU A 29 -17.79 59.32 -35.67
C LEU A 29 -17.40 59.93 -34.31
N ALA A 30 -16.11 59.96 -34.00
CA ALA A 30 -15.59 60.47 -32.72
C ALA A 30 -15.95 61.95 -32.43
N ASP A 31 -16.36 62.72 -33.45
CA ASP A 31 -16.82 64.11 -33.35
C ASP A 31 -18.35 64.26 -33.24
N GLY A 32 -19.09 63.15 -33.19
CA GLY A 32 -20.55 63.11 -33.04
C GLY A 32 -21.35 63.18 -34.36
N THR A 33 -20.69 63.19 -35.53
CA THR A 33 -21.36 63.16 -36.85
C THR A 33 -21.61 61.74 -37.35
N GLN A 34 -22.54 61.55 -38.30
CA GLN A 34 -22.88 60.22 -38.83
C GLN A 34 -21.83 59.76 -39.86
N ALA A 35 -21.32 58.55 -39.71
CA ALA A 35 -20.37 57.96 -40.66
C ALA A 35 -21.07 57.58 -41.98
N ALA A 36 -20.45 57.91 -43.11
CA ALA A 36 -20.98 57.60 -44.44
C ALA A 36 -20.81 56.12 -44.83
N SER A 37 -19.89 55.41 -44.19
CA SER A 37 -19.67 53.97 -44.30
C SER A 37 -19.06 53.41 -43.00
N VAL A 38 -19.04 52.08 -42.88
CA VAL A 38 -18.42 51.39 -41.74
C VAL A 38 -16.89 51.52 -41.78
N GLU A 39 -16.32 51.65 -42.98
CA GLU A 39 -14.89 51.90 -43.18
C GLU A 39 -14.49 53.30 -42.66
N ASP A 40 -15.28 54.33 -42.93
CA ASP A 40 -15.05 55.70 -42.43
C ASP A 40 -15.19 55.78 -40.91
N TRP A 41 -16.14 55.03 -40.35
CA TRP A 41 -16.28 54.88 -38.89
C TRP A 41 -15.03 54.25 -38.28
N ALA A 42 -14.53 53.15 -38.84
CA ALA A 42 -13.36 52.45 -38.31
C ALA A 42 -12.05 53.27 -38.40
N GLU A 43 -11.90 54.14 -39.42
CA GLU A 43 -10.74 55.02 -39.52
C GLU A 43 -10.77 56.17 -38.50
N SER A 44 -11.95 56.65 -38.10
CA SER A 44 -12.11 57.74 -37.12
C SER A 44 -11.61 57.40 -35.71
N TRP A 45 -11.43 56.12 -35.38
CA TRP A 45 -10.99 55.65 -34.06
C TRP A 45 -9.53 55.16 -34.04
N ARG A 46 -8.77 55.37 -35.13
CA ARG A 46 -7.34 55.07 -35.16
C ARG A 46 -6.56 56.03 -34.26
N ASP A 47 -5.77 55.46 -33.36
CA ASP A 47 -4.85 56.19 -32.48
C ASP A 47 -3.64 56.74 -33.30
N PRO A 48 -3.38 58.06 -33.29
CA PRO A 48 -2.24 58.67 -33.99
C PRO A 48 -0.87 58.17 -33.49
N SER A 49 -0.77 57.61 -32.28
CA SER A 49 0.49 57.10 -31.71
C SER A 49 1.07 55.89 -32.45
N CYS A 50 0.30 55.26 -33.34
CA CYS A 50 0.80 54.17 -34.21
C CYS A 50 1.72 54.66 -35.36
N GLN A 51 1.99 55.96 -35.49
CA GLN A 51 2.87 56.50 -36.55
C GLN A 51 4.28 56.89 -36.11
N ASP A 52 4.58 57.03 -34.82
CA ASP A 52 5.77 57.78 -34.37
C ASP A 52 6.96 56.97 -33.83
N ASP A 53 6.94 55.64 -33.84
CA ASP A 53 8.03 54.84 -33.24
C ASP A 53 9.11 54.39 -34.23
N CYS A 54 9.60 55.32 -35.06
CA CYS A 54 10.77 55.13 -35.90
C CYS A 54 11.65 56.39 -35.94
N GLY A 55 12.53 56.57 -34.95
CA GLY A 55 13.46 57.70 -34.93
C GLY A 55 14.69 57.59 -34.03
N GLY A 56 15.82 57.14 -34.61
CA GLY A 56 17.22 57.50 -34.24
C GLY A 56 17.82 56.82 -32.99
N GLN A 57 19.09 56.39 -32.91
CA GLN A 57 20.30 56.46 -33.74
C GLN A 57 21.22 55.29 -33.34
N GLY A 58 21.95 54.65 -34.28
CA GLY A 58 23.12 53.82 -33.92
C GLY A 58 23.51 52.64 -34.82
N THR A 59 23.81 52.89 -36.10
CA THR A 59 24.70 52.12 -37.01
C THR A 59 24.34 50.70 -37.51
N LEU A 60 24.01 50.67 -38.82
CA LEU A 60 24.50 49.80 -39.92
C LEU A 60 24.14 48.29 -39.93
N GLN A 61 23.13 47.90 -40.72
CA GLN A 61 23.24 47.26 -42.06
C GLN A 61 21.91 46.55 -42.46
N ASP A 62 21.56 46.69 -43.75
CA ASP A 62 20.47 46.03 -44.51
C ASP A 62 19.00 46.23 -44.10
N THR A 63 18.38 47.18 -44.81
CA THR A 63 16.93 47.33 -44.97
C THR A 63 16.37 46.31 -45.97
N ALA A 64 15.75 45.24 -45.45
CA ALA A 64 14.74 44.45 -46.16
C ALA A 64 13.83 43.75 -45.13
N GLY A 65 12.75 44.40 -44.68
CA GLY A 65 11.83 43.73 -43.73
C GLY A 65 10.60 44.47 -43.20
N CYS A 66 10.45 45.79 -43.34
CA CYS A 66 9.28 46.49 -42.80
C CYS A 66 8.14 46.64 -43.83
N GLY A 67 7.64 45.50 -44.32
CA GLY A 67 6.54 45.43 -45.29
C GLY A 67 5.50 44.36 -44.94
N GLY A 68 5.17 44.19 -43.66
CA GLY A 68 4.09 43.29 -43.23
C GLY A 68 2.73 43.97 -43.34
N LYS A 69 2.00 43.78 -44.46
CA LYS A 69 0.56 44.07 -44.48
C LYS A 69 -0.13 43.10 -43.51
N VAL A 70 -0.66 43.61 -42.40
CA VAL A 70 -1.53 42.83 -41.50
C VAL A 70 -2.82 42.51 -42.26
N ALA A 71 -2.98 41.23 -42.64
CA ALA A 71 -4.21 40.75 -43.25
C ALA A 71 -5.19 40.35 -42.15
N CYS A 72 -6.06 41.28 -41.73
CA CYS A 72 -7.14 40.98 -40.81
C CYS A 72 -8.19 40.12 -41.52
N LYS A 73 -8.40 38.89 -41.07
CA LYS A 73 -9.58 38.09 -41.47
C LYS A 73 -10.72 38.42 -40.52
N LYS A 74 -11.92 38.68 -41.07
CA LYS A 74 -13.15 38.76 -40.29
C LYS A 74 -13.39 37.39 -39.65
N SER A 75 -13.35 37.33 -38.32
CA SER A 75 -13.62 36.15 -37.52
C SER A 75 -14.64 36.54 -36.45
N GLY A 76 -15.68 35.73 -36.27
CA GLY A 76 -16.70 35.89 -35.24
C GLY A 76 -16.82 34.62 -34.42
N CYS A 77 -17.36 34.73 -33.21
CA CYS A 77 -17.67 33.57 -32.39
C CYS A 77 -18.82 32.76 -33.00
N LYS A 78 -18.89 31.46 -32.69
CA LYS A 78 -19.97 30.60 -33.17
C LYS A 78 -21.29 31.02 -32.53
N ALA A 79 -22.40 30.52 -33.07
CA ALA A 79 -23.68 30.59 -32.37
C ALA A 79 -23.51 29.98 -30.96
N HIS A 80 -24.13 30.60 -29.94
CA HIS A 80 -24.00 30.25 -28.53
C HIS A 80 -22.66 30.59 -27.85
N GLU A 81 -21.78 31.31 -28.53
CA GLU A 81 -20.57 31.90 -27.95
C GLU A 81 -20.66 33.44 -27.94
N LYS A 82 -19.99 34.06 -26.97
CA LYS A 82 -19.73 35.49 -26.90
C LYS A 82 -18.23 35.76 -26.93
N CYS A 83 -17.84 36.83 -27.61
CA CYS A 83 -16.46 37.31 -27.57
C CYS A 83 -16.23 38.07 -26.26
N ILE A 84 -15.28 37.61 -25.45
CA ILE A 84 -14.86 38.30 -24.22
C ILE A 84 -13.36 38.54 -24.25
N MET A 85 -12.88 39.53 -23.50
CA MET A 85 -11.44 39.78 -23.34
C MET A 85 -10.91 38.94 -22.19
N VAL A 86 -9.94 38.05 -22.47
CA VAL A 86 -9.21 37.27 -21.47
C VAL A 86 -7.74 37.67 -21.57
N ASP A 87 -7.17 38.21 -20.49
CA ASP A 87 -5.77 38.66 -20.42
C ASP A 87 -5.34 39.59 -21.57
N GLY A 88 -6.26 40.44 -22.05
CA GLY A 88 -5.99 41.38 -23.14
C GLY A 88 -6.14 40.80 -24.56
N VAL A 89 -6.54 39.53 -24.69
CA VAL A 89 -6.78 38.85 -25.97
C VAL A 89 -8.28 38.54 -26.15
N PRO A 90 -8.89 38.83 -27.31
CA PRO A 90 -10.28 38.45 -27.59
C PRO A 90 -10.40 36.92 -27.72
N SER A 91 -11.32 36.33 -26.96
CA SER A 91 -11.58 34.90 -26.88
C SER A 91 -13.08 34.61 -26.94
N CYS A 92 -13.48 33.58 -27.70
CA CYS A 92 -14.86 33.13 -27.77
C CYS A 92 -15.16 32.18 -26.60
N GLN A 93 -16.16 32.52 -25.78
CA GLN A 93 -16.62 31.68 -24.69
C GLN A 93 -18.11 31.38 -24.79
N ALA A 94 -18.52 30.17 -24.40
CA ALA A 94 -19.92 29.80 -24.35
C ALA A 94 -20.75 30.78 -23.49
N ASN A 95 -21.98 31.06 -23.91
CA ASN A 95 -22.87 31.98 -23.22
C ASN A 95 -23.31 31.42 -21.87
N LYS A 96 -23.59 30.11 -21.84
CA LYS A 96 -24.08 29.37 -20.69
C LYS A 96 -23.44 27.97 -20.66
N TYR A 97 -23.39 27.38 -19.47
CA TYR A 97 -23.02 25.98 -19.28
C TYR A 97 -24.12 25.23 -18.52
N PHE A 98 -24.28 23.96 -18.84
CA PHE A 98 -25.09 22.99 -18.11
C PHE A 98 -24.18 22.09 -17.29
N THR A 99 -24.59 21.72 -16.07
CA THR A 99 -23.78 20.89 -15.17
C THR A 99 -24.55 19.65 -14.78
N CYS A 100 -23.94 18.49 -14.97
CA CYS A 100 -24.40 17.21 -14.45
C CYS A 100 -23.40 16.70 -13.41
N ILE A 101 -23.89 16.15 -12.30
CA ILE A 101 -23.06 15.59 -11.22
C ILE A 101 -23.56 14.22 -10.80
N GLY A 102 -22.61 13.35 -10.45
CA GLY A 102 -22.85 12.14 -9.66
C GLY A 102 -22.02 12.25 -8.39
N THR A 103 -22.64 12.13 -7.21
CA THR A 103 -21.98 12.38 -5.92
C THR A 103 -22.36 11.34 -4.89
N GLY A 104 -21.48 11.02 -3.94
CA GLY A 104 -21.82 10.08 -2.88
C GLY A 104 -22.08 8.69 -3.47
N ASP A 105 -23.21 8.08 -3.08
CA ASP A 105 -23.42 6.65 -3.20
C ASP A 105 -24.40 6.13 -4.27
N PRO A 106 -24.42 6.54 -5.55
CA PRO A 106 -24.25 7.84 -6.15
C PRO A 106 -25.64 8.49 -6.38
N HIS A 107 -25.78 9.71 -5.86
CA HIS A 107 -26.86 10.63 -6.17
C HIS A 107 -26.56 11.36 -7.47
N TYR A 108 -27.44 11.21 -8.47
CA TYR A 108 -27.31 11.87 -9.77
C TYR A 108 -28.13 13.16 -9.81
N THR A 109 -27.58 14.19 -10.43
CA THR A 109 -28.31 15.39 -10.84
C THR A 109 -28.02 15.62 -12.32
N THR A 110 -29.07 15.58 -13.15
CA THR A 110 -28.98 15.77 -14.60
C THR A 110 -28.63 17.21 -14.95
N PHE A 111 -28.35 17.47 -16.24
CA PHE A 111 -28.08 18.81 -16.74
C PHE A 111 -29.21 19.82 -16.48
N ASP A 112 -30.45 19.34 -16.41
CA ASP A 112 -31.65 20.16 -16.19
C ASP A 112 -32.15 20.11 -14.74
N GLY A 113 -31.40 19.45 -13.85
CA GLY A 113 -31.62 19.46 -12.40
C GLY A 113 -32.50 18.34 -11.87
N LEU A 114 -32.88 17.34 -12.69
CA LEU A 114 -33.57 16.14 -12.22
C LEU A 114 -32.65 15.36 -11.28
N LYS A 115 -33.13 15.04 -10.08
CA LYS A 115 -32.41 14.21 -9.11
C LYS A 115 -32.95 12.79 -9.07
N TYR A 116 -32.04 11.82 -8.99
CA TYR A 116 -32.37 10.41 -8.76
C TYR A 116 -31.14 9.64 -8.25
N ASP A 117 -31.38 8.50 -7.61
CA ASP A 117 -30.33 7.64 -7.05
C ASP A 117 -30.26 6.35 -7.84
N PHE A 118 -29.06 5.85 -8.14
CA PHE A 118 -28.93 4.58 -8.87
C PHE A 118 -27.70 3.77 -8.45
N GLN A 119 -27.94 2.52 -8.04
CA GLN A 119 -26.99 1.71 -7.27
C GLN A 119 -26.24 0.63 -8.08
N GLY A 120 -26.23 0.76 -9.41
CA GLY A 120 -25.54 -0.22 -10.25
C GLY A 120 -24.02 -0.09 -10.22
N THR A 121 -23.33 -1.23 -10.34
CA THR A 121 -21.86 -1.36 -10.19
C THR A 121 -21.14 -1.68 -11.51
N CYS A 122 -21.80 -1.41 -12.63
CA CYS A 122 -21.28 -1.66 -13.96
C CYS A 122 -20.64 -0.39 -14.57
N ILE A 123 -20.32 -0.45 -15.86
CA ILE A 123 -19.88 0.72 -16.63
C ILE A 123 -21.10 1.32 -17.34
N TYR A 124 -21.37 2.60 -17.10
CA TYR A 124 -22.52 3.32 -17.66
C TYR A 124 -22.08 4.52 -18.49
N GLN A 125 -22.84 4.83 -19.55
CA GLN A 125 -22.71 6.09 -20.27
C GLN A 125 -23.30 7.23 -19.44
N PHE A 126 -22.43 8.12 -18.97
CA PHE A 126 -22.82 9.26 -18.16
C PHE A 126 -23.40 10.38 -19.03
N ALA A 127 -22.63 10.81 -20.03
CA ALA A 127 -23.07 11.78 -21.04
C ALA A 127 -22.30 11.56 -22.35
N ALA A 128 -22.95 11.66 -23.50
CA ALA A 128 -22.32 11.60 -24.81
C ALA A 128 -23.01 12.52 -25.80
N LEU A 129 -22.32 12.88 -26.89
CA LEU A 129 -22.98 13.46 -28.07
C LEU A 129 -23.77 12.36 -28.78
N CYS A 130 -25.07 12.59 -28.99
CA CYS A 130 -25.97 11.62 -29.61
C CYS A 130 -26.67 12.15 -30.87
N SER A 131 -26.59 13.45 -31.12
CA SER A 131 -26.98 14.04 -32.40
C SER A 131 -26.00 13.67 -33.52
N GLN A 132 -26.45 13.82 -34.76
CA GLN A 132 -25.62 13.68 -35.96
C GLN A 132 -25.11 15.04 -36.47
N ASP A 133 -25.13 16.09 -35.62
CA ASP A 133 -24.70 17.43 -36.01
C ASP A 133 -23.18 17.45 -36.27
N PRO A 134 -22.73 17.68 -37.52
CA PRO A 134 -21.31 17.66 -37.85
C PRO A 134 -20.54 18.87 -37.32
N THR A 135 -21.22 19.89 -36.78
CA THR A 135 -20.59 21.08 -36.18
C THR A 135 -20.14 20.86 -34.75
N LEU A 136 -20.66 19.81 -34.10
CA LEU A 136 -20.35 19.43 -32.73
C LEU A 136 -19.25 18.36 -32.71
N VAL A 137 -18.31 18.50 -31.77
CA VAL A 137 -17.26 17.50 -31.54
C VAL A 137 -17.84 16.31 -30.78
N PRO A 138 -17.75 15.07 -31.30
CA PRO A 138 -18.20 13.88 -30.59
C PRO A 138 -17.36 13.61 -29.33
N PHE A 139 -18.06 13.25 -28.25
CA PHE A 139 -17.44 12.81 -27.00
C PHE A 139 -18.31 11.75 -26.32
N THR A 140 -17.72 10.97 -25.42
CA THR A 140 -18.44 10.06 -24.53
C THR A 140 -17.78 10.04 -23.16
N VAL A 141 -18.55 10.33 -22.12
CA VAL A 141 -18.15 10.21 -20.72
C VAL A 141 -18.79 8.94 -20.15
N LYS A 142 -17.97 8.08 -19.57
CA LYS A 142 -18.40 6.85 -18.89
C LYS A 142 -18.05 6.94 -17.42
N VAL A 143 -18.92 6.38 -16.58
CA VAL A 143 -18.66 6.17 -15.14
C VAL A 143 -18.67 4.68 -14.86
N GLU A 144 -17.71 4.23 -14.06
CA GLU A 144 -17.68 2.88 -13.51
C GLU A 144 -17.86 2.96 -12.00
N ASN A 145 -18.82 2.21 -11.49
CA ASN A 145 -19.19 2.24 -10.08
C ASN A 145 -18.74 0.97 -9.35
N ASN A 146 -18.49 1.04 -8.05
CA ASN A 146 -18.23 -0.13 -7.22
C ASN A 146 -18.92 -0.03 -5.85
N ASN A 147 -19.16 -1.18 -5.23
CA ASN A 147 -19.49 -1.24 -3.81
C ASN A 147 -18.23 -0.98 -2.97
N ARG A 148 -18.40 -0.33 -1.81
CA ARG A 148 -17.32 -0.08 -0.85
C ARG A 148 -17.74 -0.59 0.51
N GLY A 149 -17.50 -1.87 0.77
CA GLY A 149 -17.89 -2.52 2.02
C GLY A 149 -19.37 -2.82 2.19
N SER A 150 -20.25 -2.14 1.47
CA SER A 150 -21.70 -2.39 1.46
C SER A 150 -22.15 -2.66 0.03
N LYS A 151 -22.89 -3.76 -0.18
CA LYS A 151 -23.55 -4.05 -1.45
C LYS A 151 -24.81 -3.22 -1.69
N ALA A 152 -25.32 -2.56 -0.66
CA ALA A 152 -26.53 -1.74 -0.74
C ALA A 152 -26.35 -0.50 -1.61
N VAL A 153 -25.11 0.02 -1.65
CA VAL A 153 -24.80 1.32 -2.23
C VAL A 153 -23.51 1.28 -3.05
N SER A 154 -23.38 2.13 -4.04
CA SER A 154 -22.27 2.10 -5.00
C SER A 154 -21.65 3.48 -5.20
N PHE A 155 -20.38 3.57 -5.59
CA PHE A 155 -19.69 4.85 -5.75
C PHE A 155 -18.99 4.88 -7.08
N THR A 156 -18.93 6.05 -7.73
CA THR A 156 -18.09 6.23 -8.91
C THR A 156 -16.62 6.00 -8.53
N LYS A 157 -15.96 5.00 -9.13
CA LYS A 157 -14.53 4.74 -8.95
C LYS A 157 -13.68 5.12 -10.15
N THR A 158 -14.26 5.17 -11.36
CA THR A 158 -13.54 5.56 -12.57
C THR A 158 -14.42 6.49 -13.42
N VAL A 159 -13.82 7.59 -13.90
CA VAL A 159 -14.41 8.47 -14.92
C VAL A 159 -13.55 8.38 -16.17
N THR A 160 -14.15 8.02 -17.30
CA THR A 160 -13.46 7.90 -18.59
C THR A 160 -14.08 8.85 -19.61
N LEU A 161 -13.26 9.66 -20.27
CA LEU A 161 -13.63 10.52 -21.40
C LEU A 161 -13.00 9.98 -22.68
N GLU A 162 -13.84 9.69 -23.66
CA GLU A 162 -13.46 9.37 -25.04
C GLU A 162 -13.71 10.61 -25.91
N VAL A 163 -12.64 11.22 -26.44
CA VAL A 163 -12.72 12.45 -27.25
C VAL A 163 -11.50 12.56 -28.16
N TYR A 164 -11.68 13.07 -29.39
CA TYR A 164 -10.59 13.20 -30.37
C TYR A 164 -9.80 11.91 -30.65
N GLY A 165 -10.45 10.73 -30.52
CA GLY A 165 -9.79 9.44 -30.64
C GLY A 165 -8.88 9.06 -29.46
N ASN A 166 -8.89 9.84 -28.37
CA ASN A 166 -8.16 9.56 -27.14
C ASN A 166 -9.11 9.02 -26.06
N VAL A 167 -8.59 8.14 -25.20
CA VAL A 167 -9.25 7.64 -24.00
C VAL A 167 -8.52 8.19 -22.78
N ILE A 168 -9.21 9.03 -21.99
CA ILE A 168 -8.66 9.69 -20.81
C ILE A 168 -9.38 9.14 -19.59
N SER A 169 -8.68 8.55 -18.63
CA SER A 169 -9.30 7.99 -17.42
C SER A 169 -8.68 8.48 -16.12
N MET A 170 -9.56 8.83 -15.18
CA MET A 170 -9.27 9.20 -13.81
C MET A 170 -9.88 8.14 -12.89
N SER A 171 -9.09 7.52 -12.02
CA SER A 171 -9.56 6.41 -11.17
C SER A 171 -9.20 6.58 -9.70
N GLN A 172 -10.02 6.01 -8.83
CA GLN A 172 -9.81 5.93 -7.39
C GLN A 172 -8.57 5.10 -7.03
N GLU A 173 -8.23 4.11 -7.86
CA GLU A 173 -7.06 3.24 -7.68
C GLU A 173 -5.73 4.01 -7.84
N HIS A 174 -5.73 5.07 -8.67
CA HIS A 174 -4.56 5.88 -8.93
C HIS A 174 -4.88 7.37 -8.74
N PRO A 175 -5.19 7.78 -7.50
CA PRO A 175 -5.61 9.15 -7.23
C PRO A 175 -4.50 10.12 -7.65
N ARG A 176 -4.92 11.24 -8.24
CA ARG A 176 -4.06 12.30 -8.77
C ARG A 176 -3.17 11.94 -9.96
N LYS A 177 -3.33 10.75 -10.54
CA LYS A 177 -2.70 10.35 -11.82
C LYS A 177 -3.78 10.11 -12.87
N VAL A 178 -3.48 10.47 -14.12
CA VAL A 178 -4.41 10.30 -15.24
C VAL A 178 -3.81 9.36 -16.27
N LYS A 179 -4.59 8.44 -16.81
CA LYS A 179 -4.20 7.62 -17.96
C LYS A 179 -4.72 8.27 -19.25
N VAL A 180 -3.84 8.41 -20.24
CA VAL A 180 -4.17 8.83 -21.61
C VAL A 180 -3.77 7.70 -22.55
N ASN A 181 -4.76 7.11 -23.23
CA ASN A 181 -4.61 5.90 -24.06
C ASN A 181 -3.93 4.76 -23.28
N GLY A 182 -4.36 4.59 -22.03
CA GLY A 182 -3.82 3.61 -21.08
C GLY A 182 -2.56 4.07 -20.33
N ALA A 183 -1.77 5.02 -20.84
CA ALA A 183 -0.48 5.40 -20.26
C ALA A 183 -0.61 6.54 -19.24
N PHE A 184 0.06 6.42 -18.10
CA PHE A 184 0.09 7.48 -17.11
C PHE A 184 0.76 8.74 -17.63
N VAL A 185 0.19 9.88 -17.27
CA VAL A 185 0.79 11.21 -17.45
C VAL A 185 0.76 11.96 -16.13
N GLU A 186 1.81 12.74 -15.89
CA GLU A 186 1.85 13.69 -14.77
C GLU A 186 1.09 14.97 -15.15
N LEU A 187 0.42 15.57 -14.17
CA LEU A 187 -0.36 16.79 -14.36
C LEU A 187 0.52 18.02 -14.04
N PRO A 188 0.41 19.12 -14.82
CA PRO A 188 -0.51 19.32 -15.93
C PRO A 188 -0.02 18.67 -17.24
N PHE A 189 -0.96 18.16 -18.02
CA PHE A 189 -0.71 17.57 -19.33
C PHE A 189 -1.54 18.27 -20.40
N THR A 190 -0.95 18.52 -21.57
CA THR A 190 -1.62 19.28 -22.64
C THR A 190 -1.43 18.55 -23.95
N GLN A 191 -2.54 18.16 -24.58
CA GLN A 191 -2.57 17.69 -25.95
C GLN A 191 -2.94 18.90 -26.82
N LYS A 192 -1.95 19.40 -27.56
CA LYS A 192 -2.03 20.66 -28.32
C LYS A 192 -3.34 20.77 -29.12
N ASP A 193 -4.01 21.92 -28.98
CA ASP A 193 -5.27 22.30 -29.65
C ASP A 193 -6.48 21.37 -29.41
N GLN A 194 -6.35 20.37 -28.52
CA GLN A 194 -7.39 19.37 -28.25
C GLN A 194 -7.89 19.43 -26.81
N PHE A 195 -7.03 19.16 -25.83
CA PHE A 195 -7.43 19.15 -24.43
C PHE A 195 -6.25 19.36 -23.47
N GLU A 196 -6.60 19.73 -22.25
CA GLU A 196 -5.69 19.92 -21.13
C GLU A 196 -6.18 19.19 -19.90
N LEU A 197 -5.24 18.64 -19.13
CA LEU A 197 -5.44 17.92 -17.90
C LEU A 197 -4.73 18.67 -16.78
N TYR A 198 -5.40 18.94 -15.67
CA TYR A 198 -4.83 19.68 -14.56
C TYR A 198 -5.49 19.36 -13.22
N HIS A 199 -4.82 19.73 -12.13
CA HIS A 199 -5.40 19.69 -10.78
C HIS A 199 -6.02 21.04 -10.44
N SER A 200 -7.20 21.00 -9.83
CA SER A 200 -7.84 22.16 -9.20
C SER A 200 -8.47 21.71 -7.89
N GLY A 201 -7.88 22.16 -6.77
CA GLY A 201 -8.29 21.75 -5.43
C GLY A 201 -8.11 20.25 -5.23
N VAL A 202 -9.18 19.56 -4.84
CA VAL A 202 -9.18 18.10 -4.66
C VAL A 202 -9.49 17.30 -5.93
N HIS A 203 -9.76 17.96 -7.07
CA HIS A 203 -10.22 17.32 -8.30
C HIS A 203 -9.15 17.28 -9.40
N GLY A 204 -9.18 16.22 -10.19
CA GLY A 204 -8.61 16.20 -11.53
C GLY A 204 -9.61 16.74 -12.55
N PHE A 205 -9.13 17.55 -13.49
CA PHE A 205 -9.93 18.13 -14.56
C PHE A 205 -9.40 17.72 -15.93
N VAL A 206 -10.33 17.50 -16.86
CA VAL A 206 -10.12 17.49 -18.30
C VAL A 206 -10.87 18.67 -18.88
N ARG A 207 -10.19 19.54 -19.61
CA ARG A 207 -10.80 20.63 -20.39
C ARG A 207 -10.49 20.44 -21.86
N THR A 208 -11.52 20.41 -22.68
CA THR A 208 -11.39 20.33 -24.14
C THR A 208 -11.36 21.73 -24.78
N SER A 209 -10.84 21.83 -26.00
CA SER A 209 -10.79 23.07 -26.76
C SER A 209 -12.17 23.60 -27.17
N PHE A 210 -13.22 22.77 -27.18
CA PHE A 210 -14.60 23.21 -27.41
C PHE A 210 -15.37 23.55 -26.12
N GLY A 211 -14.71 23.53 -24.96
CA GLY A 211 -15.28 24.02 -23.70
C GLY A 211 -15.96 22.97 -22.81
N LEU A 212 -16.05 21.69 -23.22
CA LEU A 212 -16.44 20.60 -22.32
C LEU A 212 -15.40 20.45 -21.21
N ARG A 213 -15.88 20.36 -19.97
CA ARG A 213 -15.04 20.05 -18.79
C ARG A 213 -15.58 18.81 -18.09
N VAL A 214 -14.67 17.90 -17.72
CA VAL A 214 -14.97 16.69 -16.94
C VAL A 214 -14.07 16.69 -15.72
N SER A 215 -14.61 16.44 -14.53
CA SER A 215 -13.80 16.38 -13.31
C SER A 215 -14.19 15.24 -12.39
N PHE A 216 -13.20 14.74 -11.63
CA PHE A 216 -13.36 13.67 -10.65
C PHE A 216 -12.55 14.00 -9.38
N ASP A 217 -13.14 13.81 -8.19
CA ASP A 217 -12.45 14.03 -6.90
C ASP A 217 -11.58 12.85 -6.44
N TRP A 218 -11.37 11.87 -7.33
CA TRP A 218 -10.67 10.62 -7.05
C TRP A 218 -11.38 9.72 -6.05
N TYR A 219 -12.62 10.03 -5.67
CA TYR A 219 -13.37 9.29 -4.67
C TYR A 219 -14.80 8.96 -5.09
N SER A 220 -15.68 9.91 -5.35
CA SER A 220 -17.07 9.63 -5.74
C SER A 220 -17.77 10.76 -6.49
N TYR A 221 -17.19 11.95 -6.49
CA TYR A 221 -17.78 13.11 -7.15
C TYR A 221 -17.30 13.15 -8.60
N ALA A 222 -18.18 12.85 -9.54
CA ALA A 222 -17.97 12.99 -10.98
C ALA A 222 -18.83 14.14 -11.53
N ARG A 223 -18.25 14.98 -12.39
CA ARG A 223 -18.95 16.15 -12.94
C ARG A 223 -18.65 16.35 -14.41
N VAL A 224 -19.69 16.69 -15.16
CA VAL A 224 -19.63 17.12 -16.56
C VAL A 224 -20.20 18.52 -16.67
N ILE A 225 -19.42 19.45 -17.21
CA ILE A 225 -19.83 20.83 -17.50
C ILE A 225 -19.84 21.01 -19.02
N LEU A 226 -21.04 21.19 -19.56
CA LEU A 226 -21.33 21.15 -20.99
C LEU A 226 -21.64 22.57 -21.51
N PRO A 227 -21.01 23.04 -22.60
CA PRO A 227 -21.39 24.29 -23.27
C PRO A 227 -22.82 24.22 -23.82
N ASP A 228 -23.52 25.35 -23.83
CA ASP A 228 -24.89 25.46 -24.33
C ASP A 228 -25.07 25.15 -25.83
N ALA A 229 -23.99 25.21 -26.62
CA ALA A 229 -23.98 24.72 -27.99
C ALA A 229 -24.39 23.24 -28.14
N TYR A 230 -24.30 22.43 -27.07
CA TYR A 230 -24.67 21.02 -27.05
C TYR A 230 -26.06 20.75 -26.47
N ALA A 231 -26.83 21.79 -26.13
CA ALA A 231 -28.17 21.65 -25.56
C ALA A 231 -29.09 20.82 -26.47
N GLY A 232 -29.75 19.80 -25.91
CA GLY A 232 -30.63 18.88 -26.65
C GLY A 232 -29.91 17.89 -27.58
N ALA A 233 -28.58 17.97 -27.71
CA ALA A 233 -27.79 17.12 -28.60
C ALA A 233 -27.13 15.94 -27.87
N VAL A 234 -27.20 15.91 -26.55
CA VAL A 234 -26.54 14.91 -25.69
C VAL A 234 -27.53 13.87 -25.16
N CYS A 235 -27.01 12.73 -24.74
CA CYS A 235 -27.78 11.69 -24.08
C CYS A 235 -26.95 10.86 -23.11
N GLY A 236 -27.62 10.16 -22.20
CA GLY A 236 -27.01 9.34 -21.16
C GLY A 236 -27.74 9.50 -19.83
N LEU A 237 -27.11 9.05 -18.74
CA LEU A 237 -27.62 9.26 -17.38
C LEU A 237 -27.78 10.75 -17.02
N CYS A 238 -27.00 11.65 -17.63
CA CYS A 238 -27.10 13.09 -17.39
C CYS A 238 -28.28 13.79 -18.10
N GLY A 239 -29.14 13.05 -18.82
CA GLY A 239 -30.23 13.65 -19.57
C GLY A 239 -29.80 14.31 -20.88
N ASN A 240 -30.59 15.26 -21.38
CA ASN A 240 -30.40 15.84 -22.72
C ASN A 240 -30.01 17.34 -22.73
N ALA A 241 -30.00 18.01 -21.57
CA ALA A 241 -29.60 19.41 -21.39
C ALA A 241 -30.43 20.42 -22.20
N ASN A 242 -31.74 20.19 -22.35
CA ASN A 242 -32.63 21.07 -23.10
C ASN A 242 -33.34 22.12 -22.20
N GLY A 243 -33.12 22.06 -20.88
CA GLY A 243 -33.76 22.91 -19.87
C GLY A 243 -35.04 22.32 -19.27
N ASN A 244 -35.40 21.07 -19.57
CA ASN A 244 -36.63 20.41 -19.14
C ASN A 244 -36.35 19.08 -18.40
N ALA A 245 -36.29 19.15 -17.07
CA ALA A 245 -36.07 17.98 -16.21
C ALA A 245 -37.09 16.83 -16.40
N ASP A 246 -38.31 17.10 -16.90
CA ASP A 246 -39.36 16.09 -17.04
C ASP A 246 -39.11 15.08 -18.17
N ASP A 247 -38.14 15.35 -19.06
CA ASP A 247 -37.78 14.49 -20.20
C ASP A 247 -36.36 13.91 -20.12
N ASP A 248 -35.71 13.99 -18.95
CA ASP A 248 -34.37 13.43 -18.77
C ASP A 248 -34.36 11.91 -18.53
N PHE A 249 -35.49 11.32 -18.13
CA PHE A 249 -35.66 9.87 -17.96
C PHE A 249 -35.98 9.18 -19.30
N ILE A 250 -35.07 9.31 -20.27
CA ILE A 250 -35.19 8.71 -21.59
C ILE A 250 -34.15 7.60 -21.76
N THR A 251 -34.62 6.41 -22.15
CA THR A 251 -33.80 5.24 -22.44
C THR A 251 -33.06 5.39 -23.76
N ARG A 252 -32.05 4.55 -24.00
CA ARG A 252 -31.28 4.55 -25.25
C ARG A 252 -32.10 4.35 -26.53
N ASP A 253 -33.27 3.71 -26.45
CA ASP A 253 -34.21 3.56 -27.57
C ASP A 253 -35.23 4.71 -27.69
N GLY A 254 -35.05 5.80 -26.93
CA GLY A 254 -35.85 7.03 -27.03
C GLY A 254 -37.20 6.97 -26.29
N LYS A 255 -37.41 5.99 -25.40
CA LYS A 255 -38.65 5.86 -24.62
C LYS A 255 -38.47 6.43 -23.22
N ARG A 256 -39.58 6.84 -22.59
CA ARG A 256 -39.55 7.24 -21.18
C ARG A 256 -39.35 6.01 -20.29
N ALA A 257 -38.32 6.04 -19.45
CA ALA A 257 -38.07 5.03 -18.43
C ALA A 257 -39.14 5.10 -17.33
N LYS A 258 -39.51 3.95 -16.78
CA LYS A 258 -40.46 3.82 -15.67
C LYS A 258 -39.82 4.08 -14.30
N ASP A 259 -38.54 3.77 -14.19
CA ASP A 259 -37.71 3.84 -12.99
C ASP A 259 -36.24 4.04 -13.37
N GLU A 260 -35.43 4.40 -12.38
CA GLU A 260 -34.00 4.64 -12.45
C GLU A 260 -33.21 3.41 -12.93
N ILE A 261 -33.67 2.20 -12.57
CA ILE A 261 -33.01 0.94 -12.95
C ILE A 261 -33.17 0.71 -14.45
N GLN A 262 -34.39 0.85 -14.98
CA GLN A 262 -34.64 0.72 -16.41
C GLN A 262 -33.87 1.77 -17.21
N LEU A 263 -33.80 3.01 -16.71
CA LEU A 263 -33.00 4.06 -17.34
C LEU A 263 -31.54 3.63 -17.42
N ALA A 264 -30.93 3.29 -16.29
CA ALA A 264 -29.50 3.04 -16.21
C ALA A 264 -29.08 1.75 -16.92
N ASP A 265 -29.89 0.68 -16.86
CA ASP A 265 -29.67 -0.54 -17.64
C ASP A 265 -29.65 -0.26 -19.14
N SER A 266 -30.50 0.65 -19.62
CA SER A 266 -30.49 1.06 -21.03
C SER A 266 -29.20 1.79 -21.46
N TRP A 267 -28.51 2.41 -20.49
CA TRP A 267 -27.26 3.14 -20.65
C TRP A 267 -26.02 2.36 -20.18
N LYS A 268 -26.17 1.08 -19.84
CA LYS A 268 -25.05 0.18 -19.53
C LYS A 268 -24.23 -0.10 -20.78
N VAL A 269 -22.91 0.09 -20.69
CA VAL A 269 -21.97 -0.08 -21.81
C VAL A 269 -20.89 -1.12 -21.57
N GLY A 270 -20.79 -1.70 -20.36
CA GLY A 270 -19.85 -2.78 -20.07
C GLY A 270 -20.10 -3.48 -18.74
N ASP A 271 -19.78 -4.77 -18.71
CA ASP A 271 -19.72 -5.59 -17.51
C ASP A 271 -18.31 -5.58 -16.91
N VAL A 272 -18.25 -5.64 -15.58
CA VAL A 272 -17.02 -5.85 -14.80
C VAL A 272 -17.27 -6.94 -13.78
N PRO A 273 -16.24 -7.61 -13.24
CA PRO A 273 -16.45 -8.54 -12.12
C PRO A 273 -17.32 -7.89 -11.04
N GLY A 274 -18.33 -8.60 -10.54
CA GLY A 274 -19.29 -8.09 -9.54
C GLY A 274 -20.30 -7.04 -10.04
N CYS A 275 -20.44 -6.82 -11.35
CA CYS A 275 -21.45 -5.92 -11.92
C CYS A 275 -22.87 -6.42 -11.62
N SER A 276 -23.70 -5.51 -11.10
CA SER A 276 -25.13 -5.69 -10.90
C SER A 276 -25.88 -4.39 -11.24
N ALA A 277 -27.16 -4.49 -11.59
CA ALA A 277 -28.04 -3.33 -11.81
C ALA A 277 -28.41 -2.60 -10.50
N GLY A 278 -28.04 -3.16 -9.36
CA GLY A 278 -28.35 -2.69 -8.02
C GLY A 278 -28.14 -3.81 -7.01
N CYS A 279 -28.51 -3.54 -5.75
CA CYS A 279 -28.55 -4.59 -4.73
C CYS A 279 -29.69 -5.59 -5.02
N VAL A 280 -29.42 -6.88 -4.85
CA VAL A 280 -30.38 -7.98 -5.11
C VAL A 280 -30.77 -8.63 -3.79
N GLY A 281 -32.07 -8.63 -3.45
CA GLY A 281 -32.60 -9.20 -2.20
C GLY A 281 -33.04 -8.15 -1.17
N ASP A 282 -32.89 -8.45 0.12
CA ASP A 282 -33.20 -7.53 1.24
C ASP A 282 -32.09 -6.47 1.37
N CYS A 283 -32.16 -5.45 0.55
CA CYS A 283 -31.20 -4.34 0.58
C CYS A 283 -31.38 -3.52 1.86
N PRO A 284 -30.32 -3.27 2.63
CA PRO A 284 -30.41 -2.38 3.78
C PRO A 284 -30.71 -0.96 3.30
N VAL A 285 -31.98 -0.57 3.43
CA VAL A 285 -32.45 0.80 3.21
C VAL A 285 -32.51 1.48 4.58
N CYS A 286 -31.78 2.59 4.72
CA CYS A 286 -31.87 3.42 5.89
C CYS A 286 -33.25 4.05 6.03
N LYS A 287 -34.01 3.60 7.03
CA LYS A 287 -35.34 4.15 7.34
C LYS A 287 -35.23 5.59 7.84
N GLU A 288 -36.30 6.36 7.70
CA GLU A 288 -36.32 7.76 8.13
C GLU A 288 -35.92 7.94 9.59
N GLU A 289 -36.33 7.04 10.49
CA GLU A 289 -35.97 7.10 11.92
C GLU A 289 -34.46 6.93 12.13
N GLN A 290 -33.80 6.14 11.28
CA GLN A 290 -32.36 5.88 11.36
C GLN A 290 -31.53 7.03 10.77
N LYS A 291 -32.10 7.84 9.87
CA LYS A 291 -31.46 9.03 9.30
C LYS A 291 -31.47 10.23 10.25
N GLN A 292 -32.47 10.33 11.14
CA GLN A 292 -32.63 11.47 12.05
C GLN A 292 -31.37 11.87 12.84
N PRO A 293 -30.59 10.94 13.44
CA PRO A 293 -29.39 11.31 14.20
C PRO A 293 -28.33 12.03 13.35
N TYR A 294 -28.27 11.74 12.05
CA TYR A 294 -27.28 12.29 11.12
C TYR A 294 -27.67 13.65 10.56
N ARG A 295 -28.92 14.10 10.74
CA ARG A 295 -29.37 15.45 10.38
C ARG A 295 -28.93 16.54 11.37
N GLY A 296 -28.34 16.16 12.50
CA GLY A 296 -27.81 17.10 13.50
C GLY A 296 -26.49 17.76 13.08
N ASP A 297 -26.15 18.87 13.74
CA ASP A 297 -24.95 19.68 13.47
C ASP A 297 -23.61 18.93 13.69
N GLY A 298 -23.62 17.86 14.49
CA GLY A 298 -22.45 16.98 14.66
C GLY A 298 -22.19 16.07 13.46
N TYR A 299 -23.07 16.09 12.46
CA TYR A 299 -23.03 15.32 11.23
C TYR A 299 -23.39 16.24 10.04
N CYS A 300 -24.49 15.97 9.33
CA CYS A 300 -24.86 16.63 8.07
C CYS A 300 -25.56 17.98 8.28
N GLY A 301 -26.11 18.25 9.47
CA GLY A 301 -26.90 19.46 9.75
C GLY A 301 -26.16 20.77 9.48
N MET A 302 -24.83 20.75 9.54
CA MET A 302 -23.96 21.88 9.20
C MET A 302 -24.23 22.44 7.79
N ILE A 303 -24.63 21.59 6.82
CA ILE A 303 -24.95 21.97 5.43
C ILE A 303 -26.08 23.01 5.41
N ALA A 304 -27.16 22.77 6.17
CA ALA A 304 -28.39 23.58 6.14
C ALA A 304 -28.49 24.58 7.31
N ARG A 305 -27.52 24.62 8.22
CA ARG A 305 -27.54 25.50 9.39
C ARG A 305 -27.56 26.98 8.97
N ALA A 306 -28.64 27.69 9.29
CA ALA A 306 -28.87 29.08 8.87
C ALA A 306 -27.76 30.08 9.29
N GLY A 307 -27.17 29.88 10.47
CA GLY A 307 -26.02 30.65 10.97
C GLY A 307 -24.68 29.93 10.79
N GLY A 308 -24.63 28.91 9.93
CA GLY A 308 -23.47 28.05 9.73
C GLY A 308 -22.48 28.59 8.68
N PRO A 309 -21.42 27.81 8.41
CA PRO A 309 -20.37 28.22 7.48
C PRO A 309 -20.84 28.35 6.02
N PHE A 310 -21.92 27.64 5.65
CA PHE A 310 -22.46 27.63 4.30
C PHE A 310 -23.61 28.63 4.06
N ARG A 311 -23.98 29.47 5.03
CA ARG A 311 -25.18 30.34 4.94
C ARG A 311 -25.25 31.20 3.66
N ASN A 312 -24.10 31.65 3.15
CA ASN A 312 -24.03 32.50 1.97
C ASN A 312 -24.39 31.74 0.68
N CYS A 313 -24.29 30.41 0.71
CA CYS A 313 -24.54 29.51 -0.41
C CYS A 313 -25.99 29.06 -0.51
N HIS A 314 -26.75 29.09 0.59
CA HIS A 314 -28.15 28.63 0.64
C HIS A 314 -29.07 29.33 -0.37
N ARG A 315 -28.74 30.56 -0.77
CA ARG A 315 -29.47 31.34 -1.79
C ARG A 315 -29.13 30.95 -3.24
N VAL A 316 -28.04 30.22 -3.45
CA VAL A 316 -27.52 29.85 -4.79
C VAL A 316 -27.67 28.35 -5.02
N VAL A 317 -27.39 27.52 -4.02
CA VAL A 317 -27.48 26.07 -4.07
C VAL A 317 -28.37 25.60 -2.92
N ASN A 318 -29.44 24.87 -3.24
CA ASN A 318 -30.40 24.37 -2.25
C ASN A 318 -29.73 23.37 -1.29
N PRO A 319 -29.58 23.70 0.01
CA PRO A 319 -28.90 22.83 0.98
C PRO A 319 -29.70 21.59 1.35
N GLY A 320 -31.04 21.61 1.19
CA GLY A 320 -31.92 20.54 1.66
C GLY A 320 -31.61 19.20 0.99
N THR A 321 -31.34 19.21 -0.31
CA THR A 321 -31.03 17.97 -1.04
C THR A 321 -29.69 17.38 -0.60
N PHE A 322 -28.64 18.19 -0.50
CA PHE A 322 -27.33 17.73 -0.02
C PHE A 322 -27.34 17.27 1.45
N LEU A 323 -28.19 17.87 2.29
CA LEU A 323 -28.40 17.42 3.67
C LEU A 323 -29.00 16.01 3.70
N GLU A 324 -30.00 15.74 2.85
CA GLU A 324 -30.66 14.44 2.77
C GLU A 324 -29.74 13.36 2.20
N ASP A 325 -29.05 13.67 1.10
CA ASP A 325 -28.01 12.83 0.48
C ASP A 325 -26.95 12.46 1.54
N CYS A 326 -26.42 13.46 2.26
CA CYS A 326 -25.47 13.26 3.35
C CYS A 326 -26.03 12.40 4.50
N ALA A 327 -27.28 12.62 4.91
CA ALA A 327 -27.88 11.87 6.00
C ALA A 327 -28.12 10.40 5.62
N PHE A 328 -28.42 10.15 4.35
CA PHE A 328 -28.50 8.80 3.78
C PHE A 328 -27.12 8.12 3.79
N ASP A 329 -26.12 8.76 3.17
CA ASP A 329 -24.72 8.29 3.14
C ASP A 329 -24.20 7.97 4.56
N ALA A 330 -24.35 8.92 5.48
CA ALA A 330 -23.93 8.76 6.86
C ALA A 330 -24.69 7.62 7.56
N CYS A 331 -25.97 7.40 7.25
CA CYS A 331 -26.73 6.31 7.83
C CYS A 331 -26.30 4.93 7.31
N GLN A 332 -26.04 4.82 6.01
CA GLN A 332 -25.56 3.60 5.38
C GLN A 332 -24.20 3.20 5.93
N TYR A 333 -23.35 4.20 6.20
CA TYR A 333 -22.01 4.02 6.76
C TYR A 333 -21.90 4.25 8.27
N LYS A 334 -23.03 4.24 9.00
CA LYS A 334 -23.09 4.32 10.47
C LYS A 334 -22.28 5.49 11.07
N GLY A 335 -22.39 6.66 10.46
CA GLY A 335 -21.78 7.90 10.91
C GLY A 335 -20.29 8.01 10.67
N ARG A 336 -19.73 7.14 9.82
CA ARG A 336 -18.29 7.15 9.51
C ARG A 336 -17.87 8.52 8.95
N ARG A 337 -16.77 9.03 9.51
CA ARG A 337 -16.37 10.42 9.34
C ARG A 337 -15.89 10.74 7.92
N ASP A 338 -15.10 9.88 7.29
CA ASP A 338 -14.64 10.04 5.90
C ASP A 338 -15.81 10.18 4.90
N ILE A 339 -16.84 9.34 4.99
CA ILE A 339 -18.06 9.40 4.17
C ILE A 339 -18.80 10.71 4.41
N LEU A 340 -19.08 11.04 5.67
CA LEU A 340 -19.70 12.30 6.06
C LEU A 340 -18.93 13.52 5.50
N CYS A 341 -17.61 13.54 5.65
CA CYS A 341 -16.79 14.65 5.20
C CYS A 341 -16.84 14.78 3.68
N LYS A 342 -16.90 13.67 2.94
CA LYS A 342 -17.03 13.67 1.48
C LYS A 342 -18.38 14.21 1.01
N ALA A 343 -19.47 13.82 1.67
CA ALA A 343 -20.80 14.37 1.40
C ALA A 343 -20.87 15.89 1.64
N ILE A 344 -20.30 16.38 2.76
CA ILE A 344 -20.22 17.84 3.02
C ILE A 344 -19.31 18.54 1.99
N THR A 345 -18.22 17.89 1.57
CA THR A 345 -17.31 18.42 0.55
C THR A 345 -18.00 18.59 -0.81
N ALA A 346 -18.98 17.74 -1.15
CA ALA A 346 -19.77 17.90 -2.37
C ALA A 346 -20.56 19.22 -2.37
N TYR A 347 -21.24 19.56 -1.26
CA TYR A 347 -21.94 20.84 -1.15
C TYR A 347 -20.97 22.03 -1.16
N MET A 348 -19.85 21.92 -0.45
CA MET A 348 -18.76 22.90 -0.46
C MET A 348 -18.27 23.19 -1.89
N THR A 349 -18.07 22.13 -2.69
CA THR A 349 -17.62 22.20 -4.08
C THR A 349 -18.63 22.92 -4.96
N GLU A 350 -19.93 22.66 -4.79
CA GLU A 350 -20.98 23.40 -5.52
C GLU A 350 -21.01 24.88 -5.15
N CYS A 351 -20.86 25.20 -3.86
CA CYS A 351 -20.83 26.59 -3.40
C CYS A 351 -19.68 27.37 -4.05
N GLN A 352 -18.46 26.83 -4.01
CA GLN A 352 -17.30 27.46 -4.63
C GLN A 352 -17.42 27.54 -6.14
N SER A 353 -17.93 26.50 -6.79
CA SER A 353 -18.15 26.50 -8.25
C SER A 353 -19.09 27.61 -8.71
N ASN A 354 -19.99 28.06 -7.84
CA ASN A 354 -20.89 29.19 -8.06
C ASN A 354 -20.33 30.53 -7.55
N GLY A 355 -19.04 30.60 -7.23
CA GLY A 355 -18.36 31.83 -6.79
C GLY A 355 -18.75 32.29 -5.38
N VAL A 356 -19.31 31.41 -4.55
CA VAL A 356 -19.73 31.76 -3.19
C VAL A 356 -18.62 31.47 -2.18
N GLY A 357 -18.26 32.49 -1.39
CA GLY A 357 -17.35 32.32 -0.26
C GLY A 357 -18.00 31.55 0.89
N VAL A 358 -17.31 30.53 1.38
CA VAL A 358 -17.71 29.67 2.51
C VAL A 358 -16.77 29.94 3.69
N GLU A 359 -17.29 29.88 4.92
CA GLU A 359 -16.47 30.03 6.14
C GLU A 359 -15.87 28.70 6.61
N GLN A 360 -14.90 28.77 7.53
CA GLN A 360 -14.21 27.59 8.03
C GLN A 360 -15.19 26.59 8.66
N TRP A 361 -15.31 25.42 8.02
CA TRP A 361 -16.20 24.33 8.46
C TRP A 361 -15.44 23.11 8.99
N ARG A 362 -14.19 22.91 8.58
CA ARG A 362 -13.30 21.86 9.11
C ARG A 362 -12.63 22.31 10.41
N THR A 363 -12.52 21.41 11.37
CA THR A 363 -11.81 21.65 12.65
C THR A 363 -10.94 20.44 13.00
N PRO A 364 -10.00 20.54 13.96
CA PRO A 364 -9.20 19.40 14.40
C PRO A 364 -10.04 18.19 14.89
N SER A 365 -11.27 18.42 15.34
CA SER A 365 -12.21 17.38 15.77
C SER A 365 -13.32 17.08 14.75
N PHE A 366 -13.36 17.79 13.61
CA PHE A 366 -14.38 17.63 12.59
C PHE A 366 -13.81 17.76 11.17
N CYS A 367 -13.68 16.63 10.47
CA CYS A 367 -13.21 16.60 9.09
C CYS A 367 -11.84 17.26 8.87
N ALA A 368 -10.93 17.07 9.84
CA ALA A 368 -9.58 17.62 9.79
C ALA A 368 -8.87 17.23 8.48
N PRO A 369 -8.33 18.20 7.73
CA PRO A 369 -7.66 17.94 6.47
C PRO A 369 -6.31 17.24 6.70
N VAL A 370 -5.94 16.35 5.77
CA VAL A 370 -4.62 15.72 5.73
C VAL A 370 -3.92 16.16 4.45
N CYS A 371 -2.79 16.86 4.59
CA CYS A 371 -2.02 17.35 3.46
C CYS A 371 -0.68 16.62 3.31
N PRO A 372 -0.21 16.40 2.07
CA PRO A 372 1.13 15.86 1.81
C PRO A 372 2.25 16.68 2.47
N ARG A 373 3.45 16.11 2.53
CA ARG A 373 4.64 16.85 2.98
C ARG A 373 4.85 18.12 2.15
N HIS A 374 5.30 19.18 2.82
CA HIS A 374 5.55 20.50 2.22
C HIS A 374 4.31 21.14 1.60
N SER A 375 3.14 20.88 2.19
CA SER A 375 1.87 21.48 1.81
C SER A 375 0.97 21.70 3.03
N HIS A 376 0.06 22.65 2.91
CA HIS A 376 -0.93 22.97 3.94
C HIS A 376 -2.34 23.06 3.34
N TYR A 377 -3.33 23.00 4.23
CA TYR A 377 -4.73 23.10 3.84
C TYR A 377 -5.15 24.57 3.68
N GLU A 378 -5.88 24.86 2.62
CA GLU A 378 -6.61 26.12 2.45
C GLU A 378 -8.06 25.85 2.06
N LEU A 379 -9.00 26.58 2.67
CA LEU A 379 -10.41 26.52 2.30
C LEU A 379 -10.67 27.14 0.92
N CYS A 380 -9.89 28.15 0.54
CA CYS A 380 -10.07 28.96 -0.65
C CYS A 380 -8.70 29.29 -1.23
N GLY A 381 -8.04 28.28 -1.79
CA GLY A 381 -6.74 28.42 -2.45
C GLY A 381 -6.87 28.64 -3.96
N ASN A 382 -5.72 28.86 -4.60
CA ASN A 382 -5.64 29.10 -6.04
C ASN A 382 -6.03 27.84 -6.85
N SER A 383 -7.04 27.96 -7.70
CA SER A 383 -7.57 26.85 -8.51
C SER A 383 -6.59 26.29 -9.53
N CYS A 384 -5.50 26.99 -9.83
CA CYS A 384 -4.43 26.50 -10.68
C CYS A 384 -3.08 26.72 -9.99
N PRO A 385 -2.60 25.74 -9.20
CA PRO A 385 -1.36 25.88 -8.45
C PRO A 385 -0.14 25.97 -9.36
N THR A 386 0.92 26.62 -8.89
CA THR A 386 2.19 26.68 -9.61
C THR A 386 2.79 25.28 -9.74
N THR A 387 3.19 24.91 -10.97
CA THR A 387 3.74 23.58 -11.26
C THR A 387 5.13 23.68 -11.88
N CYS A 388 5.89 22.59 -11.84
CA CYS A 388 7.22 22.52 -12.44
C CYS A 388 7.24 22.71 -13.96
N ARG A 389 6.11 22.56 -14.65
CA ARG A 389 6.01 22.73 -16.11
C ARG A 389 5.87 24.21 -16.54
N GLY A 390 5.62 25.14 -15.61
CA GLY A 390 5.60 26.56 -15.91
C GLY A 390 4.69 27.39 -14.99
N ARG A 391 4.86 28.71 -15.05
CA ARG A 391 4.05 29.74 -14.35
C ARG A 391 2.80 30.18 -15.11
N ALA A 392 2.64 29.77 -16.37
CA ALA A 392 1.45 30.10 -17.16
C ALA A 392 0.31 29.19 -16.69
N SER A 393 -0.60 29.76 -15.90
CA SER A 393 -1.85 29.09 -15.56
C SER A 393 -2.65 28.80 -16.83
N PRO A 394 -3.34 27.66 -16.93
CA PRO A 394 -4.30 27.40 -18.00
C PRO A 394 -5.22 28.62 -18.25
N GLU A 395 -5.53 28.93 -19.51
CA GLU A 395 -6.37 30.09 -19.88
C GLU A 395 -7.70 30.07 -19.11
N GLY A 396 -8.07 31.15 -18.42
CA GLY A 396 -9.31 31.21 -17.62
C GLY A 396 -9.18 30.76 -16.16
N CYS A 397 -8.00 30.33 -15.71
CA CYS A 397 -7.69 30.11 -14.30
C CYS A 397 -7.68 31.39 -13.46
N ALA A 398 -7.19 32.51 -14.02
CA ALA A 398 -7.11 33.79 -13.30
C ALA A 398 -8.50 34.32 -12.87
N SER A 399 -9.55 33.90 -13.56
CA SER A 399 -10.97 34.22 -13.28
C SER A 399 -11.73 33.07 -12.62
N ALA A 400 -11.10 31.92 -12.35
CA ALA A 400 -11.77 30.78 -11.75
C ALA A 400 -12.06 31.05 -10.26
N PRO A 401 -13.23 30.65 -9.72
CA PRO A 401 -13.48 30.69 -8.29
C PRO A 401 -12.41 29.89 -7.54
N CYS A 402 -12.02 30.33 -6.35
CA CYS A 402 -11.10 29.58 -5.49
C CYS A 402 -11.65 28.21 -5.11
N THR A 403 -10.76 27.31 -4.70
CA THR A 403 -11.12 25.91 -4.40
C THR A 403 -10.51 25.44 -3.09
N GLU A 404 -11.23 24.57 -2.37
CA GLU A 404 -10.74 23.87 -1.18
C GLU A 404 -9.71 22.80 -1.54
N GLY A 405 -8.60 22.72 -0.80
CA GLY A 405 -7.59 21.69 -1.05
C GLY A 405 -6.32 21.82 -0.21
N CYS A 406 -5.30 21.06 -0.61
CA CYS A 406 -3.95 21.17 -0.09
C CYS A 406 -3.05 21.85 -1.13
N PHE A 407 -2.32 22.87 -0.69
CA PHE A 407 -1.49 23.73 -1.54
C PHE A 407 -0.05 23.71 -1.03
N CYS A 408 0.92 23.81 -1.95
CA CYS A 408 2.32 23.75 -1.58
C CYS A 408 2.72 24.93 -0.70
N ASP A 409 3.59 24.66 0.27
CA ASP A 409 4.15 25.70 1.13
C ASP A 409 5.02 26.68 0.33
N GLU A 410 5.25 27.86 0.89
CA GLU A 410 6.09 28.87 0.26
C GLU A 410 7.49 28.32 -0.08
N GLY A 411 7.94 28.52 -1.32
CA GLY A 411 9.19 27.99 -1.85
C GLY A 411 9.09 26.59 -2.50
N PHE A 412 7.93 25.94 -2.41
CA PHE A 412 7.64 24.65 -3.03
C PHE A 412 6.67 24.81 -4.21
N VAL A 413 6.80 23.93 -5.22
CA VAL A 413 5.97 23.89 -6.42
C VAL A 413 5.53 22.46 -6.71
N LEU A 414 4.43 22.30 -7.43
CA LEU A 414 3.87 20.98 -7.70
C LEU A 414 4.66 20.26 -8.81
N SER A 415 5.23 19.10 -8.47
CA SER A 415 5.85 18.13 -9.38
C SER A 415 4.99 16.87 -9.41
N GLY A 416 4.05 16.82 -10.35
CA GLY A 416 3.01 15.78 -10.36
C GLY A 416 2.00 15.97 -9.23
N ALA A 417 2.08 15.14 -8.18
CA ALA A 417 1.24 15.23 -6.99
C ALA A 417 1.99 15.65 -5.72
N GLU A 418 3.30 15.94 -5.83
CA GLU A 418 4.18 16.23 -4.70
C GLU A 418 4.66 17.68 -4.73
N CYS A 419 4.77 18.30 -3.56
CA CYS A 419 5.35 19.62 -3.40
C CYS A 419 6.86 19.50 -3.21
N VAL A 420 7.63 20.01 -4.17
CA VAL A 420 9.09 19.95 -4.17
C VAL A 420 9.68 21.34 -4.31
N PRO A 421 10.91 21.60 -3.82
CA PRO A 421 11.61 22.85 -4.12
C PRO A 421 11.73 23.05 -5.63
N ALA A 422 11.68 24.29 -6.12
CA ALA A 422 11.76 24.57 -7.56
C ALA A 422 13.03 24.02 -8.23
N SER A 423 14.14 23.89 -7.48
CA SER A 423 15.39 23.27 -7.93
C SER A 423 15.30 21.75 -8.14
N GLU A 424 14.27 21.11 -7.58
CA GLU A 424 13.99 19.67 -7.68
C GLU A 424 12.93 19.37 -8.76
N CYS A 425 12.56 20.36 -9.58
CA CYS A 425 11.74 20.13 -10.75
C CYS A 425 12.40 19.17 -11.74
N GLY A 426 11.56 18.37 -12.40
CA GLY A 426 11.96 17.38 -13.37
C GLY A 426 12.13 17.94 -14.78
N CYS A 427 11.77 17.15 -15.78
CA CYS A 427 12.11 17.38 -17.17
C CYS A 427 10.86 17.33 -18.06
N GLU A 428 10.87 18.07 -19.17
CA GLU A 428 9.89 17.92 -20.23
C GLU A 428 10.50 17.13 -21.39
N HIS A 429 9.81 16.07 -21.83
CA HIS A 429 10.20 15.27 -22.98
C HIS A 429 8.98 14.96 -23.85
N ARG A 430 9.03 15.33 -25.13
CA ARG A 430 7.95 15.12 -26.12
C ARG A 430 6.56 15.55 -25.61
N GLY A 431 6.49 16.72 -24.97
CA GLY A 431 5.24 17.29 -24.45
C GLY A 431 4.71 16.65 -23.17
N ARG A 432 5.49 15.79 -22.50
CA ARG A 432 5.18 15.15 -21.22
C ARG A 432 6.16 15.59 -20.14
N TYR A 433 5.66 15.82 -18.94
CA TYR A 433 6.47 16.08 -17.76
C TYR A 433 6.84 14.76 -17.07
N TYR A 434 8.11 14.65 -16.67
CA TYR A 434 8.68 13.56 -15.89
C TYR A 434 9.35 14.14 -14.65
N LYS A 435 9.18 13.52 -13.49
CA LYS A 435 9.80 13.97 -12.25
C LYS A 435 11.32 13.76 -12.30
N LYS A 436 12.05 14.55 -11.50
CA LYS A 436 13.50 14.37 -11.35
C LYS A 436 13.81 12.96 -10.85
N GLY A 437 14.70 12.26 -11.55
CA GLY A 437 15.06 10.87 -11.25
C GLY A 437 14.20 9.82 -11.95
N ASP A 438 13.12 10.21 -12.63
CA ASP A 438 12.30 9.27 -13.40
C ASP A 438 13.15 8.57 -14.47
N ASP A 439 12.97 7.26 -14.54
CA ASP A 439 13.56 6.37 -15.54
C ASP A 439 12.42 5.74 -16.35
N PHE A 440 12.30 6.11 -17.63
CA PHE A 440 11.11 5.86 -18.42
C PHE A 440 11.44 5.46 -19.85
N TYR A 441 10.54 4.68 -20.48
CA TYR A 441 10.62 4.40 -21.92
C TYR A 441 9.88 5.49 -22.69
N ALA A 442 10.60 6.23 -23.52
CA ALA A 442 10.02 7.19 -24.46
C ALA A 442 9.44 6.49 -25.70
N SER A 443 9.98 5.33 -26.03
CA SER A 443 9.44 4.35 -26.98
C SER A 443 9.97 2.96 -26.64
N CYS A 444 9.52 1.93 -27.36
CA CYS A 444 10.07 0.58 -27.22
C CYS A 444 11.54 0.43 -27.64
N GLN A 445 12.12 1.48 -28.23
CA GLN A 445 13.51 1.50 -28.69
C GLN A 445 14.36 2.51 -27.91
N GLU A 446 13.78 3.23 -26.95
CA GLU A 446 14.40 4.41 -26.33
C GLU A 446 14.00 4.53 -24.85
N ARG A 447 15.01 4.47 -23.96
CA ARG A 447 14.86 4.65 -22.52
C ARG A 447 15.59 5.90 -22.08
N CYS A 448 14.92 6.72 -21.28
CA CYS A 448 15.38 8.02 -20.87
C CYS A 448 15.39 8.16 -19.35
N ILE A 449 16.32 8.96 -18.83
CA ILE A 449 16.36 9.33 -17.42
C ILE A 449 16.25 10.85 -17.32
N CYS A 450 15.34 11.33 -16.48
CA CYS A 450 15.26 12.74 -16.12
C CYS A 450 16.31 13.09 -15.05
N LYS A 451 17.32 13.86 -15.43
CA LYS A 451 18.39 14.33 -14.55
C LYS A 451 18.04 15.67 -13.92
N ALA A 452 18.96 16.19 -13.09
CA ALA A 452 18.86 17.53 -12.55
C ALA A 452 18.81 18.60 -13.66
N ASN A 453 18.25 19.77 -13.34
CA ASN A 453 18.14 20.92 -14.23
C ASN A 453 17.32 20.66 -15.51
N GLY A 454 16.36 19.72 -15.47
CA GLY A 454 15.47 19.43 -16.59
C GLY A 454 16.12 18.70 -17.77
N VAL A 455 17.34 18.17 -17.59
CA VAL A 455 18.07 17.46 -18.66
C VAL A 455 17.54 16.04 -18.80
N VAL A 456 17.16 15.65 -20.02
CA VAL A 456 16.75 14.28 -20.35
C VAL A 456 17.89 13.57 -21.06
N GLU A 457 18.33 12.45 -20.51
CA GLU A 457 19.35 11.59 -21.14
C GLU A 457 18.68 10.31 -21.65
N CYS A 458 18.62 10.15 -22.97
CA CYS A 458 18.05 8.96 -23.60
C CYS A 458 19.14 8.03 -24.15
N LYS A 459 18.85 6.74 -24.15
CA LYS A 459 19.67 5.67 -24.71
C LYS A 459 18.79 4.75 -25.55
N GLU A 460 19.31 4.34 -26.70
CA GLU A 460 18.69 3.26 -27.46
C GLU A 460 18.75 1.98 -26.64
N VAL A 461 17.60 1.32 -26.51
CA VAL A 461 17.46 0.05 -25.80
C VAL A 461 16.51 -0.84 -26.56
N ALA A 462 16.77 -2.14 -26.54
CA ALA A 462 15.79 -3.15 -26.90
C ALA A 462 15.45 -3.97 -25.65
N CYS A 463 14.20 -4.42 -25.56
CA CYS A 463 13.82 -5.42 -24.56
C CYS A 463 14.65 -6.69 -24.75
N SER A 464 14.93 -7.39 -23.67
CA SER A 464 15.62 -8.68 -23.76
C SER A 464 14.74 -9.71 -24.50
N ALA A 465 15.33 -10.84 -24.90
CA ALA A 465 14.58 -11.95 -25.52
C ALA A 465 13.47 -12.54 -24.61
N HIS A 466 13.44 -12.15 -23.34
CA HIS A 466 12.51 -12.62 -22.30
C HIS A 466 11.54 -11.52 -21.84
N GLU A 467 11.57 -10.38 -22.51
CA GLU A 467 10.70 -9.25 -22.23
C GLU A 467 10.00 -8.82 -23.51
N GLU A 468 8.80 -8.28 -23.36
CA GLU A 468 8.03 -7.67 -24.43
C GLU A 468 7.84 -6.20 -24.10
N CYS A 469 8.05 -5.33 -25.09
CA CYS A 469 7.69 -3.92 -24.91
C CYS A 469 6.18 -3.79 -25.00
N ARG A 470 5.54 -3.46 -23.89
CA ARG A 470 4.10 -3.23 -23.85
C ARG A 470 3.75 -2.18 -22.82
N LEU A 471 2.50 -1.75 -22.88
CA LEU A 471 1.90 -0.90 -21.86
C LEU A 471 1.24 -1.82 -20.84
N GLU A 472 1.81 -1.90 -19.64
CA GLU A 472 1.29 -2.70 -18.53
C GLU A 472 1.07 -1.79 -17.32
N ASP A 473 -0.11 -1.84 -16.70
CA ASP A 473 -0.54 -0.97 -15.60
C ASP A 473 -0.26 0.52 -15.84
N GLY A 474 -0.37 0.96 -17.09
CA GLY A 474 -0.16 2.34 -17.52
C GLY A 474 1.29 2.81 -17.60
N VAL A 475 2.26 1.91 -17.47
CA VAL A 475 3.68 2.19 -17.68
C VAL A 475 4.16 1.49 -18.94
N LEU A 476 4.66 2.26 -19.91
CA LEU A 476 5.34 1.70 -21.08
C LEU A 476 6.72 1.21 -20.65
N GLY A 477 7.04 -0.04 -21.00
CA GLY A 477 8.37 -0.57 -20.76
C GLY A 477 8.52 -1.99 -21.25
N CYS A 478 9.71 -2.52 -21.02
CA CYS A 478 10.00 -3.94 -21.18
C CYS A 478 9.42 -4.68 -19.98
N HIS A 479 8.35 -5.42 -20.21
CA HIS A 479 7.69 -6.25 -19.20
C HIS A 479 7.97 -7.72 -19.46
N PRO A 480 7.93 -8.59 -18.45
CA PRO A 480 8.23 -10.01 -18.63
C PRO A 480 7.30 -10.66 -19.66
N ALA A 481 7.87 -11.39 -20.64
CA ALA A 481 7.08 -12.13 -21.62
C ALA A 481 6.31 -13.30 -20.97
N GLY A 482 6.86 -13.84 -19.88
CA GLY A 482 6.30 -14.92 -19.08
C GLY A 482 6.87 -14.93 -17.67
N TYR A 483 6.44 -15.94 -16.90
CA TYR A 483 6.89 -16.17 -15.54
C TYR A 483 7.17 -17.66 -15.32
N GLY A 484 8.30 -17.96 -14.70
CA GLY A 484 8.60 -19.27 -14.13
C GLY A 484 7.80 -19.49 -12.86
N ARG A 485 7.41 -20.74 -12.59
CA ARG A 485 6.61 -21.13 -11.41
C ARG A 485 7.33 -22.19 -10.60
N LEU A 486 7.64 -21.89 -9.34
CA LEU A 486 8.09 -22.86 -8.34
C LEU A 486 6.93 -23.13 -7.39
N VAL A 487 6.58 -24.40 -7.25
CA VAL A 487 5.49 -24.84 -6.38
C VAL A 487 6.05 -25.69 -5.24
N VAL A 488 5.57 -25.43 -4.03
CA VAL A 488 5.71 -26.33 -2.89
C VAL A 488 4.31 -26.68 -2.39
N SER A 489 4.01 -27.96 -2.19
CA SER A 489 2.70 -28.44 -1.78
C SER A 489 2.77 -29.63 -0.81
N GLY A 490 1.83 -29.77 0.14
CA GLY A 490 1.66 -31.00 0.91
C GLY A 490 2.82 -31.29 1.89
N ASP A 491 3.18 -32.58 2.04
CA ASP A 491 4.34 -33.06 2.80
C ASP A 491 5.63 -32.96 1.98
N PRO A 492 6.36 -31.87 2.18
CA PRO A 492 6.52 -30.85 1.16
C PRO A 492 7.08 -31.46 -0.14
N HIS A 493 6.18 -31.57 -1.12
CA HIS A 493 6.47 -31.87 -2.51
C HIS A 493 6.86 -30.61 -3.25
N TYR A 494 7.92 -30.68 -4.03
CA TYR A 494 8.46 -29.56 -4.82
C TYR A 494 8.25 -29.83 -6.30
N VAL A 495 7.88 -28.79 -7.05
CA VAL A 495 8.01 -28.74 -8.51
C VAL A 495 8.85 -27.52 -8.86
N THR A 496 10.04 -27.77 -9.40
CA THR A 496 11.01 -26.72 -9.79
C THR A 496 10.44 -25.82 -10.90
N PHE A 497 11.14 -24.72 -11.18
CA PHE A 497 10.76 -23.80 -12.26
C PHE A 497 10.66 -24.47 -13.64
N ASP A 498 11.45 -25.52 -13.87
CA ASP A 498 11.50 -26.27 -15.13
C ASP A 498 10.70 -27.58 -15.09
N GLY A 499 9.95 -27.82 -13.99
CA GLY A 499 8.97 -28.90 -13.87
C GLY A 499 9.49 -30.21 -13.27
N ARG A 500 10.71 -30.24 -12.72
CA ARG A 500 11.24 -31.41 -12.01
C ARG A 500 10.57 -31.53 -10.64
N ALA A 501 9.92 -32.67 -10.39
CA ALA A 501 9.32 -32.98 -9.10
C ALA A 501 10.30 -33.69 -8.15
N PHE A 502 10.25 -33.37 -6.85
CA PHE A 502 10.97 -34.11 -5.80
C PHE A 502 10.38 -33.85 -4.42
N ASP A 503 10.70 -34.72 -3.47
CA ASP A 503 10.21 -34.64 -2.09
C ASP A 503 11.34 -34.25 -1.13
N LEU A 504 11.01 -33.46 -0.12
CA LEU A 504 11.96 -33.08 0.92
C LEU A 504 11.39 -33.42 2.30
N GLN A 505 12.19 -34.10 3.12
CA GLN A 505 11.80 -34.45 4.48
C GLN A 505 12.75 -33.78 5.47
N GLY A 506 12.23 -33.19 6.55
CA GLY A 506 13.01 -32.54 7.62
C GLY A 506 12.47 -31.18 8.08
N SER A 507 13.06 -30.66 9.14
CA SER A 507 12.62 -29.44 9.87
C SER A 507 13.53 -28.21 9.64
N CYS A 508 14.38 -28.24 8.63
CA CYS A 508 15.37 -27.19 8.41
C CYS A 508 14.83 -26.03 7.56
N SER A 509 15.61 -24.95 7.53
CA SER A 509 15.41 -23.84 6.60
C SER A 509 16.20 -24.07 5.32
N TYR A 510 15.57 -23.81 4.17
CA TYR A 510 16.17 -24.02 2.86
C TYR A 510 16.03 -22.79 1.96
N VAL A 511 17.03 -22.56 1.11
CA VAL A 511 16.97 -21.57 0.04
C VAL A 511 16.14 -22.12 -1.12
N LEU A 512 14.94 -21.58 -1.32
CA LEU A 512 14.09 -21.98 -2.44
C LEU A 512 14.56 -21.38 -3.76
N ALA A 513 14.78 -20.07 -3.76
CA ALA A 513 15.26 -19.35 -4.93
C ALA A 513 16.02 -18.11 -4.47
N ARG A 514 17.15 -17.83 -5.09
CA ARG A 514 17.86 -16.54 -4.98
C ARG A 514 18.49 -16.16 -6.31
N LEU A 515 18.83 -14.89 -6.47
CA LEU A 515 19.62 -14.46 -7.63
C LEU A 515 21.09 -14.91 -7.47
N CYS A 516 21.58 -15.71 -8.43
CA CYS A 516 22.92 -16.30 -8.37
C CYS A 516 23.86 -15.79 -9.45
N LYS A 517 23.30 -15.28 -10.55
CA LYS A 517 24.04 -14.59 -11.61
C LYS A 517 23.54 -13.14 -11.69
N PRO A 518 24.08 -12.22 -10.87
CA PRO A 518 23.61 -10.85 -10.80
C PRO A 518 23.73 -10.13 -12.15
N GLU A 519 22.78 -9.24 -12.42
CA GLU A 519 22.80 -8.36 -13.59
C GLU A 519 22.26 -6.99 -13.19
N PRO A 520 22.78 -5.88 -13.74
CA PRO A 520 22.38 -4.53 -13.30
C PRO A 520 20.87 -4.23 -13.37
N ARG A 521 20.11 -4.94 -14.20
CA ARG A 521 18.66 -4.73 -14.37
C ARG A 521 17.80 -5.61 -13.47
N LEU A 522 18.36 -6.62 -12.82
CA LEU A 522 17.62 -7.56 -11.98
C LEU A 522 17.74 -7.17 -10.51
N ALA A 523 16.61 -7.12 -9.81
CA ALA A 523 16.62 -6.96 -8.36
C ALA A 523 17.19 -8.22 -7.72
N ASN A 524 18.11 -8.04 -6.76
CA ASN A 524 18.58 -9.13 -5.93
C ASN A 524 17.45 -9.56 -4.97
N PHE A 525 17.26 -10.87 -4.83
CA PHE A 525 16.27 -11.43 -3.92
C PHE A 525 16.71 -12.79 -3.38
N SER A 526 16.12 -13.19 -2.26
CA SER A 526 16.18 -14.56 -1.74
C SER A 526 14.84 -14.95 -1.12
N VAL A 527 14.41 -16.18 -1.37
CA VAL A 527 13.24 -16.80 -0.74
C VAL A 527 13.70 -18.01 0.04
N LEU A 528 13.37 -18.01 1.33
CA LEU A 528 13.65 -19.10 2.27
C LEU A 528 12.34 -19.73 2.73
N LEU A 529 12.35 -21.04 2.89
CA LEU A 529 11.26 -21.79 3.50
C LEU A 529 11.80 -22.61 4.66
N GLU A 530 11.22 -22.41 5.84
CA GLU A 530 11.45 -23.18 7.04
C GLU A 530 10.34 -24.22 7.19
N HIS A 531 10.72 -25.47 7.46
CA HIS A 531 9.80 -26.54 7.80
C HIS A 531 9.80 -26.84 9.30
N ASP A 532 8.75 -27.50 9.77
CA ASP A 532 8.67 -28.06 11.12
C ASP A 532 8.06 -29.47 11.05
N VAL A 533 8.50 -30.36 11.94
CA VAL A 533 8.03 -31.75 12.01
C VAL A 533 7.04 -31.85 13.18
N SER A 534 5.76 -32.04 12.87
CA SER A 534 4.70 -32.12 13.89
C SER A 534 4.39 -33.57 14.33
N GLY A 535 4.00 -33.73 15.60
CA GLY A 535 3.95 -35.02 16.32
C GLY A 535 2.84 -36.02 15.98
N ARG A 536 2.15 -35.90 14.84
CA ARG A 536 1.29 -36.97 14.28
C ARG A 536 1.71 -37.23 12.84
N GLY A 537 2.29 -38.41 12.59
CA GLY A 537 2.62 -38.88 11.23
C GLY A 537 4.00 -38.48 10.67
N ASN A 538 4.82 -37.71 11.40
CA ASN A 538 6.11 -37.18 10.92
C ASN A 538 6.02 -36.30 9.65
N LEU A 539 4.85 -35.71 9.35
CA LEU A 539 4.68 -34.80 8.21
C LEU A 539 5.48 -33.51 8.44
N ALA A 540 6.35 -33.17 7.48
CA ALA A 540 7.05 -31.91 7.43
C ALA A 540 6.09 -30.85 6.85
N LEU A 541 5.87 -29.77 7.61
CA LEU A 541 4.94 -28.72 7.19
C LEU A 541 5.65 -27.38 7.14
N MET A 542 5.22 -26.53 6.21
CA MET A 542 5.73 -25.17 6.07
C MET A 542 5.48 -24.39 7.36
N LYS A 543 6.55 -23.95 8.03
CA LYS A 543 6.50 -23.15 9.26
C LYS A 543 6.56 -21.66 8.96
N LYS A 544 7.48 -21.25 8.08
CA LYS A 544 7.72 -19.84 7.80
C LYS A 544 8.29 -19.66 6.40
N VAL A 545 7.74 -18.71 5.65
CA VAL A 545 8.33 -18.26 4.39
C VAL A 545 8.94 -16.88 4.61
N ALA A 546 10.20 -16.69 4.24
CA ALA A 546 10.89 -15.41 4.33
C ALA A 546 11.40 -14.96 2.96
N VAL A 547 11.12 -13.71 2.59
CA VAL A 547 11.51 -13.11 1.32
C VAL A 547 12.33 -11.86 1.60
N SER A 548 13.55 -11.81 1.09
CA SER A 548 14.38 -10.60 1.11
C SER A 548 14.45 -10.00 -0.28
N ILE A 549 14.02 -8.75 -0.46
CA ILE A 549 14.02 -8.04 -1.75
C ILE A 549 13.93 -6.53 -1.54
N HIS A 550 14.62 -5.75 -2.38
CA HIS A 550 14.65 -4.27 -2.29
C HIS A 550 15.09 -3.69 -0.92
N GLY A 551 15.84 -4.47 -0.13
CA GLY A 551 16.26 -4.08 1.22
C GLY A 551 15.26 -4.44 2.32
N TYR A 552 14.08 -4.94 1.97
CA TYR A 552 13.09 -5.44 2.91
C TYR A 552 13.29 -6.92 3.18
N THR A 553 12.96 -7.37 4.40
CA THR A 553 12.78 -8.77 4.76
C THR A 553 11.35 -8.99 5.25
N VAL A 554 10.56 -9.70 4.43
CA VAL A 554 9.17 -10.06 4.72
C VAL A 554 9.12 -11.49 5.20
N SER A 555 8.40 -11.79 6.28
CA SER A 555 8.09 -13.16 6.67
C SER A 555 6.62 -13.41 6.95
N VAL A 556 6.16 -14.58 6.52
CA VAL A 556 4.80 -15.09 6.74
C VAL A 556 4.90 -16.39 7.52
N ASP A 557 4.38 -16.41 8.74
CA ASP A 557 4.45 -17.54 9.66
C ASP A 557 3.15 -18.35 9.63
N ARG A 558 3.26 -19.68 9.63
CA ARG A 558 2.11 -20.59 9.69
C ARG A 558 1.31 -20.35 10.98
N GLY A 559 -0.01 -20.37 10.85
CA GLY A 559 -0.94 -20.20 11.98
C GLY A 559 -1.18 -18.74 12.37
N ARG A 560 -0.36 -17.79 11.89
CA ARG A 560 -0.61 -16.35 11.99
C ARG A 560 -1.26 -15.85 10.70
N LYS A 561 -2.53 -16.23 10.51
CA LYS A 561 -3.25 -15.83 9.30
C LYS A 561 -3.37 -14.30 9.25
N TRP A 562 -3.17 -13.74 8.06
CA TRP A 562 -3.40 -12.33 7.73
C TRP A 562 -2.49 -11.30 8.41
N GLU A 563 -1.44 -11.76 9.09
CA GLU A 563 -0.36 -10.94 9.60
C GLU A 563 0.93 -11.26 8.85
N VAL A 564 1.77 -10.24 8.68
CA VAL A 564 3.13 -10.40 8.14
C VAL A 564 4.12 -9.63 8.98
N THR A 565 5.36 -10.11 9.02
CA THR A 565 6.47 -9.37 9.63
C THR A 565 7.30 -8.73 8.52
N VAL A 566 7.57 -7.43 8.59
CA VAL A 566 8.46 -6.71 7.68
C VAL A 566 9.55 -6.03 8.50
N ASP A 567 10.81 -6.38 8.22
CA ASP A 567 11.99 -5.87 8.92
C ASP A 567 11.91 -6.00 10.46
N GLY A 568 11.30 -7.11 10.92
CA GLY A 568 11.12 -7.41 12.34
C GLY A 568 9.87 -6.80 12.98
N GLU A 569 9.12 -5.95 12.29
CA GLU A 569 7.86 -5.38 12.79
C GLU A 569 6.65 -6.13 12.22
N ARG A 570 5.61 -6.33 13.05
CA ARG A 570 4.35 -6.98 12.62
C ARG A 570 3.34 -5.98 12.04
N PHE A 571 2.68 -6.41 10.97
CA PHE A 571 1.65 -5.67 10.26
C PHE A 571 0.42 -6.54 10.01
N THR A 572 -0.76 -5.98 10.28
CA THR A 572 -2.04 -6.53 9.83
C THR A 572 -2.23 -6.19 8.35
N LEU A 573 -2.64 -7.18 7.54
CA LEU A 573 -2.91 -6.95 6.12
C LEU A 573 -4.21 -6.16 5.89
N PRO A 574 -4.31 -5.34 4.83
CA PRO A 574 -3.32 -5.14 3.76
C PRO A 574 -2.19 -4.15 4.13
N LEU A 575 -1.06 -4.27 3.43
CA LEU A 575 0.11 -3.41 3.56
C LEU A 575 0.63 -2.97 2.18
N VAL A 576 0.87 -1.67 2.01
CA VAL A 576 1.62 -1.10 0.89
C VAL A 576 2.73 -0.24 1.46
N THR A 577 3.99 -0.48 1.06
CA THR A 577 5.11 0.34 1.54
C THR A 577 5.05 1.76 0.96
N GLU A 578 5.62 2.74 1.67
CA GLU A 578 5.61 4.14 1.21
C GLU A 578 6.24 4.32 -0.18
N ASP A 579 7.32 3.58 -0.45
CA ASP A 579 8.02 3.56 -1.73
C ASP A 579 7.31 2.73 -2.82
N LYS A 580 6.19 2.10 -2.47
CA LYS A 580 5.34 1.26 -3.31
C LYS A 580 6.06 0.05 -3.92
N LYS A 581 7.24 -0.33 -3.40
CA LYS A 581 7.98 -1.50 -3.91
C LYS A 581 7.41 -2.82 -3.43
N LEU A 582 6.72 -2.83 -2.28
CA LEU A 582 6.05 -4.00 -1.75
C LEU A 582 4.57 -3.75 -1.58
N ARG A 583 3.81 -4.78 -1.91
CA ARG A 583 2.38 -4.83 -1.70
C ARG A 583 1.98 -6.20 -1.20
N ILE A 584 1.29 -6.23 -0.08
CA ILE A 584 0.91 -7.47 0.60
C ILE A 584 -0.57 -7.39 0.95
N GLY A 585 -1.33 -8.39 0.53
CA GLY A 585 -2.77 -8.43 0.73
C GLY A 585 -3.27 -9.84 0.93
N GLN A 586 -4.55 -9.94 1.28
CA GLN A 586 -5.27 -11.19 1.35
C GLN A 586 -6.16 -11.34 0.11
N GLU A 587 -6.13 -12.54 -0.48
CA GLU A 587 -7.04 -12.94 -1.54
C GLU A 587 -7.51 -14.38 -1.33
N GLY A 588 -8.79 -14.50 -0.96
CA GLY A 588 -9.41 -15.74 -0.50
C GLY A 588 -8.69 -16.27 0.73
N ASN A 589 -8.21 -17.50 0.64
CA ASN A 589 -7.42 -18.16 1.67
C ASN A 589 -5.91 -17.85 1.61
N ASN A 590 -5.47 -16.91 0.76
CA ASN A 590 -4.06 -16.71 0.45
C ASN A 590 -3.53 -15.36 0.91
N VAL A 591 -2.30 -15.35 1.38
CA VAL A 591 -1.46 -14.16 1.47
C VAL A 591 -0.75 -13.99 0.13
N VAL A 592 -0.93 -12.82 -0.49
CA VAL A 592 -0.33 -12.46 -1.78
C VAL A 592 0.68 -11.34 -1.56
N LEU A 593 1.94 -11.61 -1.90
CA LEU A 593 3.03 -10.64 -1.91
C LEU A 593 3.38 -10.32 -3.37
N GLN A 594 3.33 -9.03 -3.72
CA GLN A 594 3.73 -8.49 -5.01
C GLN A 594 4.85 -7.48 -4.83
N THR A 595 5.83 -7.52 -5.73
CA THR A 595 7.00 -6.65 -5.70
C THR A 595 7.16 -5.88 -7.00
N ALA A 596 7.77 -4.69 -6.96
CA ALA A 596 8.04 -3.90 -8.15
C ALA A 596 8.99 -4.59 -9.16
N ALA A 597 9.81 -5.55 -8.71
CA ALA A 597 10.66 -6.36 -9.59
C ALA A 597 9.92 -7.51 -10.29
N GLY A 598 8.62 -7.67 -10.05
CA GLY A 598 7.80 -8.73 -10.65
C GLY A 598 7.86 -10.08 -9.94
N LEU A 599 8.68 -10.25 -8.89
CA LEU A 599 8.58 -11.41 -7.99
C LEU A 599 7.22 -11.39 -7.30
N ARG A 600 6.49 -12.52 -7.35
CA ARG A 600 5.22 -12.70 -6.64
C ARG A 600 5.22 -13.99 -5.84
N LEU A 601 4.58 -13.94 -4.67
CA LEU A 601 4.39 -15.09 -3.80
C LEU A 601 2.90 -15.21 -3.46
N LEU A 602 2.40 -16.44 -3.52
CA LEU A 602 1.05 -16.81 -3.10
C LEU A 602 1.15 -17.97 -2.11
N TYR A 603 0.74 -17.73 -0.87
CA TYR A 603 0.88 -18.68 0.23
C TYR A 603 -0.44 -18.81 1.00
N ASN A 604 -0.95 -20.03 1.13
CA ASN A 604 -2.21 -20.29 1.84
C ASN A 604 -2.07 -20.41 3.38
N ALA A 605 -0.91 -20.01 3.92
CA ALA A 605 -0.57 -20.12 5.34
C ALA A 605 -0.65 -21.55 5.91
N ALA A 606 -0.59 -22.57 5.05
CA ALA A 606 -0.70 -23.98 5.42
C ALA A 606 0.24 -24.84 4.58
N THR A 607 -0.25 -25.36 3.45
CA THR A 607 0.38 -26.45 2.69
C THR A 607 0.68 -26.10 1.23
N TYR A 608 0.44 -24.86 0.78
CA TYR A 608 0.67 -24.49 -0.62
C TYR A 608 1.39 -23.15 -0.72
N LEU A 609 2.54 -23.15 -1.40
CA LEU A 609 3.35 -21.99 -1.72
C LEU A 609 3.62 -21.98 -3.23
N LEU A 610 3.29 -20.87 -3.88
CA LEU A 610 3.65 -20.59 -5.27
C LEU A 610 4.56 -19.37 -5.31
N ILE A 611 5.73 -19.54 -5.91
CA ILE A 611 6.68 -18.46 -6.21
C ILE A 611 6.70 -18.27 -7.72
N THR A 612 6.47 -17.05 -8.17
CA THR A 612 6.57 -16.69 -9.59
C THR A 612 7.67 -15.67 -9.81
N VAL A 613 8.54 -15.94 -10.79
CA VAL A 613 9.68 -15.10 -11.13
C VAL A 613 9.60 -14.75 -12.62
N PRO A 614 9.82 -13.48 -13.01
CA PRO A 614 9.86 -13.08 -14.41
C PRO A 614 10.85 -13.88 -15.26
N ASP A 615 10.53 -14.11 -16.55
CA ASP A 615 11.45 -14.75 -17.51
C ASP A 615 12.79 -14.00 -17.67
N ALA A 616 12.87 -12.72 -17.29
CA ALA A 616 14.14 -11.99 -17.22
C ALA A 616 15.18 -12.64 -16.29
N TYR A 617 14.73 -13.47 -15.34
CA TYR A 617 15.59 -14.24 -14.42
C TYR A 617 15.96 -15.64 -14.94
N ARG A 618 15.52 -16.02 -16.15
CA ARG A 618 15.77 -17.34 -16.75
C ARG A 618 17.28 -17.66 -16.79
N GLY A 619 17.66 -18.80 -16.22
CA GLY A 619 19.04 -19.28 -16.09
C GLY A 619 19.91 -18.50 -15.09
N ARG A 620 19.33 -17.57 -14.30
CA ARG A 620 20.06 -16.70 -13.37
C ARG A 620 19.74 -16.91 -11.89
N VAL A 621 18.65 -17.62 -11.61
CA VAL A 621 18.29 -18.05 -10.25
C VAL A 621 18.98 -19.36 -9.91
N CYS A 622 19.10 -19.65 -8.63
CA CYS A 622 19.46 -20.97 -8.13
C CYS A 622 18.88 -21.19 -6.72
N GLY A 623 18.78 -22.45 -6.31
CA GLY A 623 18.13 -22.88 -5.07
C GLY A 623 17.46 -24.23 -5.27
N LEU A 624 16.61 -24.62 -4.31
CA LEU A 624 15.79 -25.82 -4.44
C LEU A 624 14.81 -25.77 -5.62
N GLY A 625 14.47 -24.57 -6.10
CA GLY A 625 13.64 -24.38 -7.29
C GLY A 625 14.34 -24.63 -8.63
N GLY A 626 15.62 -25.02 -8.63
CA GLY A 626 16.41 -25.19 -9.84
C GLY A 626 16.96 -23.88 -10.38
N ASN A 627 17.39 -23.89 -11.65
CA ASN A 627 18.06 -22.76 -12.27
C ASN A 627 17.18 -21.97 -13.28
N PHE A 628 15.98 -22.48 -13.56
CA PHE A 628 14.98 -21.89 -14.44
C PHE A 628 15.51 -21.64 -15.86
N ASN A 629 16.04 -22.66 -16.53
CA ASN A 629 16.59 -22.55 -17.89
C ASN A 629 15.76 -23.34 -18.93
N GLY A 630 14.72 -24.05 -18.50
CA GLY A 630 13.85 -24.91 -19.29
C GLY A 630 14.30 -26.36 -19.41
N ASP A 631 15.38 -26.77 -18.74
CA ASP A 631 15.89 -28.14 -18.72
C ASP A 631 15.78 -28.75 -17.30
N PRO A 632 14.76 -29.58 -17.03
CA PRO A 632 14.63 -30.23 -15.72
C PRO A 632 15.79 -31.20 -15.41
N GLY A 633 16.61 -31.58 -16.40
CA GLY A 633 17.75 -32.47 -16.20
C GLY A 633 18.84 -31.89 -15.28
N ASP A 634 18.99 -30.56 -15.26
CA ASP A 634 20.09 -29.88 -14.56
C ASP A 634 19.66 -29.09 -13.30
N ASP A 635 18.37 -29.16 -12.94
CA ASP A 635 17.78 -28.46 -11.79
C ASP A 635 18.45 -28.81 -10.45
N PHE A 636 18.98 -30.03 -10.31
CA PHE A 636 19.67 -30.46 -9.09
C PHE A 636 21.12 -29.94 -9.05
N GLN A 637 21.26 -28.62 -9.15
CA GLN A 637 22.54 -27.94 -9.02
C GLN A 637 22.82 -27.62 -7.56
N LEU A 638 23.98 -28.03 -7.05
CA LEU A 638 24.44 -27.73 -5.70
C LEU A 638 24.71 -26.22 -5.53
N SER A 639 24.78 -25.74 -4.29
CA SER A 639 25.08 -24.33 -4.00
C SER A 639 26.43 -23.83 -4.54
N GLY A 640 27.37 -24.74 -4.82
CA GLY A 640 28.65 -24.47 -5.51
C GLY A 640 28.60 -24.52 -7.05
N GLY A 641 27.45 -24.86 -7.64
CA GLY A 641 27.24 -24.87 -9.10
C GLY A 641 27.47 -26.21 -9.82
N SER A 642 27.95 -27.26 -9.14
CA SER A 642 28.04 -28.61 -9.72
C SER A 642 26.72 -29.36 -9.64
N LEU A 643 26.49 -30.35 -10.50
CA LEU A 643 25.31 -31.22 -10.43
C LEU A 643 25.42 -32.20 -9.26
N ALA A 644 24.32 -32.35 -8.52
CA ALA A 644 24.17 -33.33 -7.46
C ALA A 644 24.04 -34.74 -8.04
N LYS A 645 24.53 -35.73 -7.30
CA LYS A 645 24.41 -37.16 -7.64
C LYS A 645 23.12 -37.77 -7.09
N SER A 646 22.53 -37.14 -6.08
CA SER A 646 21.26 -37.56 -5.48
C SER A 646 20.44 -36.36 -4.99
N THR A 647 19.15 -36.61 -4.72
CA THR A 647 18.25 -35.61 -4.14
C THR A 647 18.74 -35.15 -2.76
N GLU A 648 19.27 -36.06 -1.96
CA GLU A 648 19.78 -35.76 -0.61
C GLU A 648 20.98 -34.81 -0.69
N GLU A 649 21.95 -35.08 -1.58
CA GLU A 649 23.10 -34.20 -1.79
C GLU A 649 22.66 -32.80 -2.24
N PHE A 650 21.69 -32.74 -3.16
CA PHE A 650 21.09 -31.49 -3.64
C PHE A 650 20.48 -30.68 -2.49
N VAL A 651 19.58 -31.30 -1.73
CA VAL A 651 18.85 -30.67 -0.63
C VAL A 651 19.78 -30.18 0.47
N THR A 652 20.74 -31.02 0.89
CA THR A 652 21.72 -30.65 1.93
C THR A 652 22.54 -29.42 1.53
N SER A 653 22.88 -29.25 0.24
CA SER A 653 23.69 -28.10 -0.19
C SER A 653 22.97 -26.75 -0.08
N TRP A 654 21.64 -26.76 -0.01
CA TRP A 654 20.77 -25.58 0.04
C TRP A 654 20.21 -25.29 1.45
N LYS A 655 20.62 -26.07 2.44
CA LYS A 655 20.27 -25.92 3.85
C LYS A 655 20.93 -24.65 4.43
N VAL A 656 20.15 -23.88 5.19
CA VAL A 656 20.62 -22.71 5.94
C VAL A 656 21.03 -23.15 7.36
N PRO A 657 22.23 -22.78 7.85
CA PRO A 657 22.65 -23.10 9.22
C PRO A 657 21.72 -22.45 10.25
N ALA A 658 21.24 -23.22 11.23
CA ALA A 658 20.48 -22.70 12.38
C ALA A 658 21.42 -22.16 13.46
N GLU A 659 21.04 -21.07 14.15
CA GLU A 659 21.85 -20.44 15.22
C GLU A 659 22.05 -21.35 16.45
N ASP A 660 21.13 -22.29 16.68
CA ASP A 660 21.15 -23.27 17.78
C ASP A 660 21.54 -24.70 17.33
N GLY A 661 21.74 -24.91 16.02
CA GLY A 661 22.06 -26.21 15.44
C GLY A 661 20.94 -27.27 15.51
N ALA A 662 19.72 -26.91 15.91
CA ALA A 662 18.66 -27.86 16.28
C ALA A 662 17.60 -28.08 15.18
N CYS A 663 18.00 -28.51 13.97
CA CYS A 663 17.06 -28.99 12.95
C CYS A 663 17.44 -30.39 12.46
N THR A 664 16.44 -31.15 12.00
CA THR A 664 16.60 -32.56 11.64
C THR A 664 16.52 -32.78 10.14
N ASP A 665 17.47 -33.57 9.63
CA ASP A 665 17.47 -34.05 8.25
C ASP A 665 16.62 -35.32 8.15
N GLY A 666 15.68 -35.34 7.20
CA GLY A 666 14.74 -36.45 7.05
C GLY A 666 13.84 -36.66 8.27
N CYS A 667 13.44 -37.91 8.50
CA CYS A 667 12.50 -38.29 9.55
C CYS A 667 13.19 -38.62 10.88
N ASN A 668 13.99 -37.67 11.42
CA ASN A 668 14.69 -37.77 12.71
C ASN A 668 15.56 -39.04 12.87
N GLY A 669 16.27 -39.45 11.80
CA GLY A 669 17.11 -40.65 11.80
C GLY A 669 16.35 -41.99 11.68
N ASN A 670 15.02 -41.98 11.61
CA ASN A 670 14.20 -43.13 11.25
C ASN A 670 13.93 -43.18 9.73
N ALA A 671 13.58 -44.36 9.21
CA ALA A 671 13.09 -44.47 7.84
C ALA A 671 11.80 -43.65 7.69
N CYS A 672 11.76 -42.78 6.68
CA CYS A 672 10.56 -42.02 6.39
C CYS A 672 9.40 -42.94 6.02
N PRO A 673 8.15 -42.58 6.37
CA PRO A 673 6.98 -43.37 6.00
C PRO A 673 6.97 -43.59 4.49
N VAL A 674 7.01 -44.85 4.06
CA VAL A 674 6.91 -45.20 2.64
C VAL A 674 5.48 -45.63 2.37
N CYS A 675 4.77 -44.85 1.56
CA CYS A 675 3.51 -45.31 1.00
C CYS A 675 3.77 -46.08 -0.31
N ASP A 676 3.58 -47.39 -0.30
CA ASP A 676 3.66 -48.18 -1.52
C ASP A 676 2.38 -48.07 -2.38
N ALA A 677 2.47 -48.53 -3.63
CA ALA A 677 1.36 -48.43 -4.57
C ALA A 677 0.09 -49.18 -4.13
N ALA A 678 0.22 -50.24 -3.33
CA ALA A 678 -0.93 -51.01 -2.84
C ALA A 678 -1.63 -50.26 -1.69
N ALA A 679 -0.86 -49.62 -0.81
CA ALA A 679 -1.36 -48.76 0.26
C ALA A 679 -2.00 -47.47 -0.28
N ALA A 680 -1.47 -46.89 -1.36
CA ALA A 680 -2.02 -45.70 -2.00
C ALA A 680 -3.29 -45.96 -2.82
N ALA A 681 -3.43 -47.15 -3.41
CA ALA A 681 -4.48 -47.48 -4.37
C ALA A 681 -5.92 -47.12 -3.94
N PRO A 682 -6.36 -47.32 -2.68
CA PRO A 682 -7.70 -46.98 -2.24
C PRO A 682 -8.04 -45.48 -2.38
N TYR A 683 -7.04 -44.61 -2.30
CA TYR A 683 -7.24 -43.15 -2.36
C TYR A 683 -7.31 -42.61 -3.79
N GLY A 684 -7.08 -43.44 -4.81
CA GLY A 684 -7.17 -43.06 -6.23
C GLY A 684 -8.59 -42.92 -6.78
N ALA A 685 -9.62 -43.24 -5.99
CA ALA A 685 -11.02 -43.16 -6.38
C ALA A 685 -11.53 -41.70 -6.51
N GLY A 686 -12.65 -41.52 -7.23
CA GLY A 686 -13.22 -40.21 -7.56
C GLY A 686 -13.80 -39.42 -6.37
N ASP A 687 -13.99 -40.07 -5.22
CA ASP A 687 -14.37 -39.46 -3.94
C ASP A 687 -13.17 -39.14 -3.04
N SER A 688 -11.95 -39.27 -3.57
CA SER A 688 -10.68 -38.94 -2.91
C SER A 688 -9.74 -38.23 -3.91
N CYS A 689 -8.47 -38.61 -4.03
CA CYS A 689 -7.50 -37.97 -4.91
C CYS A 689 -7.88 -38.07 -6.40
N GLY A 690 -8.66 -39.07 -6.80
CA GLY A 690 -9.12 -39.24 -8.18
C GLY A 690 -9.90 -38.02 -8.72
N LEU A 691 -10.50 -37.21 -7.84
CA LEU A 691 -11.18 -35.97 -8.20
C LEU A 691 -10.28 -34.99 -8.98
N ILE A 692 -8.97 -34.99 -8.72
CA ILE A 692 -7.99 -34.12 -9.39
C ILE A 692 -7.90 -34.44 -10.89
N ARG A 693 -8.00 -35.72 -11.28
CA ARG A 693 -7.80 -36.19 -12.66
C ARG A 693 -9.10 -36.40 -13.43
N ASP A 694 -10.25 -36.28 -12.79
CA ASP A 694 -11.54 -36.46 -13.45
C ASP A 694 -11.81 -35.31 -14.45
N PRO A 695 -11.82 -35.55 -15.76
CA PRO A 695 -12.08 -34.52 -16.75
C PRO A 695 -13.53 -34.03 -16.76
N ALA A 696 -14.47 -34.80 -16.18
CA ALA A 696 -15.87 -34.41 -15.97
C ALA A 696 -16.11 -33.84 -14.56
N GLY A 697 -15.08 -33.85 -13.71
CA GLY A 697 -15.13 -33.37 -12.33
C GLY A 697 -14.99 -31.83 -12.22
N PRO A 698 -14.98 -31.30 -10.99
CA PRO A 698 -14.93 -29.85 -10.74
C PRO A 698 -13.66 -29.18 -11.27
N PHE A 699 -12.56 -29.93 -11.43
CA PHE A 699 -11.29 -29.40 -11.94
C PHE A 699 -11.06 -29.64 -13.43
N GLY A 700 -11.97 -30.32 -14.14
CA GLY A 700 -11.82 -30.65 -15.57
C GLY A 700 -11.44 -29.46 -16.46
N PRO A 701 -12.09 -28.28 -16.34
CA PRO A 701 -11.73 -27.09 -17.14
C PRO A 701 -10.29 -26.58 -16.90
N CYS A 702 -9.69 -26.90 -15.75
CA CYS A 702 -8.34 -26.48 -15.38
C CYS A 702 -7.24 -27.34 -16.03
N HIS A 703 -7.52 -28.57 -16.44
CA HIS A 703 -6.51 -29.52 -16.92
C HIS A 703 -5.67 -29.02 -18.10
N GLN A 704 -6.21 -28.11 -18.92
CA GLN A 704 -5.49 -27.48 -20.03
C GLN A 704 -4.48 -26.42 -19.59
N ARG A 705 -4.64 -25.86 -18.37
CA ARG A 705 -3.77 -24.82 -17.81
C ARG A 705 -2.81 -25.35 -16.75
N VAL A 706 -3.26 -26.32 -15.95
CA VAL A 706 -2.46 -26.96 -14.90
C VAL A 706 -2.59 -28.47 -15.02
N SER A 707 -1.48 -29.15 -15.29
CA SER A 707 -1.46 -30.62 -15.37
C SER A 707 -1.88 -31.25 -14.04
N PRO A 708 -2.84 -32.18 -14.03
CA PRO A 708 -3.30 -32.84 -12.81
C PRO A 708 -2.37 -33.96 -12.32
N VAL A 709 -1.35 -34.33 -13.09
CA VAL A 709 -0.55 -35.56 -12.86
C VAL A 709 0.22 -35.52 -11.55
N GLU A 710 1.07 -34.51 -11.33
CA GLU A 710 1.89 -34.42 -10.12
C GLU A 710 1.03 -34.16 -8.87
N TYR A 711 0.03 -33.27 -8.97
CA TYR A 711 -0.91 -33.02 -7.86
C TYR A 711 -1.69 -34.26 -7.43
N PHE A 712 -2.04 -35.15 -8.37
CA PHE A 712 -2.67 -36.42 -8.06
C PHE A 712 -1.71 -37.35 -7.31
N HIS A 713 -0.44 -37.44 -7.73
CA HIS A 713 0.56 -38.26 -7.06
C HIS A 713 0.89 -37.73 -5.65
N HIS A 714 1.03 -36.41 -5.49
CA HIS A 714 1.22 -35.76 -4.19
C HIS A 714 0.05 -36.08 -3.26
N CYS A 715 -1.20 -35.96 -3.75
CA CYS A 715 -2.38 -36.31 -2.97
C CYS A 715 -2.37 -37.77 -2.50
N LEU A 716 -2.05 -38.72 -3.39
CA LEU A 716 -1.98 -40.14 -3.03
C LEU A 716 -0.95 -40.40 -1.92
N HIS A 717 0.21 -39.75 -2.03
CA HIS A 717 1.28 -39.86 -1.05
C HIS A 717 0.85 -39.26 0.31
N ASP A 718 0.43 -38.00 0.33
CA ASP A 718 0.02 -37.27 1.53
C ASP A 718 -1.08 -38.00 2.30
N VAL A 719 -2.14 -38.43 1.60
CA VAL A 719 -3.29 -39.12 2.21
C VAL A 719 -2.86 -40.47 2.78
N CYS A 720 -1.98 -41.18 2.09
CA CYS A 720 -1.52 -42.49 2.53
C CYS A 720 -0.57 -42.42 3.73
N VAL A 721 0.41 -41.50 3.72
CA VAL A 721 1.31 -41.26 4.86
C VAL A 721 0.51 -40.82 6.09
N ALA A 722 -0.58 -40.10 5.87
CA ALA A 722 -1.52 -39.71 6.92
C ALA A 722 -2.56 -40.80 7.27
N ASP A 723 -2.40 -42.05 6.83
CA ASP A 723 -3.32 -43.17 7.12
C ASP A 723 -4.79 -42.87 6.76
N GLY A 724 -4.99 -42.23 5.61
CA GLY A 724 -6.31 -41.83 5.11
C GLY A 724 -6.91 -40.61 5.80
N ALA A 725 -6.12 -39.83 6.54
CA ALA A 725 -6.63 -38.66 7.23
C ALA A 725 -7.26 -37.64 6.27
N ARG A 726 -8.45 -37.18 6.64
CA ARG A 726 -9.29 -36.36 5.76
C ARG A 726 -8.72 -34.95 5.54
N ASP A 727 -8.04 -34.40 6.53
CA ASP A 727 -7.36 -33.11 6.45
C ASP A 727 -6.24 -33.13 5.40
N ALA A 728 -5.45 -34.21 5.31
CA ALA A 728 -4.45 -34.38 4.26
C ALA A 728 -5.06 -34.37 2.85
N LEU A 729 -6.20 -35.07 2.66
CA LEU A 729 -6.96 -35.05 1.40
C LEU A 729 -7.45 -33.62 1.08
N CYS A 730 -8.06 -32.94 2.05
CA CYS A 730 -8.61 -31.61 1.83
C CYS A 730 -7.54 -30.55 1.54
N HIS A 731 -6.36 -30.67 2.16
CA HIS A 731 -5.21 -29.82 1.85
C HIS A 731 -4.68 -30.06 0.43
N SER A 732 -4.60 -31.32 0.00
CA SER A 732 -4.18 -31.69 -1.36
C SER A 732 -5.14 -31.17 -2.43
N LEU A 733 -6.45 -31.34 -2.22
CA LEU A 733 -7.48 -30.81 -3.12
C LEU A 733 -7.47 -29.27 -3.16
N GLN A 734 -7.31 -28.60 -2.00
CA GLN A 734 -7.18 -27.14 -1.94
C GLN A 734 -5.94 -26.64 -2.68
N ALA A 735 -4.80 -27.35 -2.61
CA ALA A 735 -3.59 -26.99 -3.32
C ALA A 735 -3.83 -26.97 -4.85
N TYR A 736 -4.51 -27.99 -5.39
CA TYR A 736 -4.85 -28.02 -6.81
C TYR A 736 -5.89 -26.95 -7.20
N ALA A 737 -6.92 -26.76 -6.38
CA ALA A 737 -7.89 -25.68 -6.58
C ALA A 737 -7.21 -24.29 -6.64
N THR A 738 -6.28 -24.05 -5.71
CA THR A 738 -5.50 -22.80 -5.65
C THR A 738 -4.59 -22.65 -6.86
N ALA A 739 -3.93 -23.74 -7.31
CA ALA A 739 -3.10 -23.73 -8.50
C ALA A 739 -3.92 -23.40 -9.77
N CYS A 740 -5.12 -23.97 -9.90
CA CYS A 740 -6.06 -23.69 -10.98
C CYS A 740 -6.50 -22.23 -11.01
N GLN A 741 -6.91 -21.69 -9.87
CA GLN A 741 -7.32 -20.29 -9.75
C GLN A 741 -6.15 -19.34 -10.03
N ALA A 742 -4.95 -19.66 -9.54
CA ALA A 742 -3.73 -18.88 -9.83
C ALA A 742 -3.31 -18.94 -11.32
N ALA A 743 -3.79 -19.93 -12.08
CA ALA A 743 -3.63 -20.01 -13.54
C ALA A 743 -4.80 -19.37 -14.31
N GLY A 744 -5.74 -18.74 -13.60
CA GLY A 744 -6.94 -18.12 -14.15
C GLY A 744 -7.94 -19.10 -14.75
N ALA A 745 -7.93 -20.37 -14.32
CA ALA A 745 -8.93 -21.36 -14.72
C ALA A 745 -10.19 -21.26 -13.84
N GLU A 746 -11.35 -21.41 -14.45
CA GLU A 746 -12.60 -21.62 -13.73
C GLU A 746 -12.66 -23.05 -13.18
N ILE A 747 -13.18 -23.22 -11.97
CA ILE A 747 -13.37 -24.52 -11.32
C ILE A 747 -14.80 -24.64 -10.79
N GLY A 748 -15.31 -25.86 -10.71
CA GLY A 748 -16.61 -26.18 -10.11
C GLY A 748 -16.54 -26.33 -8.60
N GLY A 749 -17.71 -26.28 -7.94
CA GLY A 749 -17.80 -26.51 -6.50
C GLY A 749 -17.38 -27.93 -6.12
N TRP A 750 -16.34 -28.04 -5.29
CA TRP A 750 -15.76 -29.33 -4.88
C TRP A 750 -15.93 -29.62 -3.37
N ARG A 751 -16.22 -28.60 -2.56
CA ARG A 751 -16.51 -28.73 -1.13
C ARG A 751 -18.01 -28.93 -0.89
N THR A 752 -18.34 -29.70 0.14
CA THR A 752 -19.70 -29.84 0.68
C THR A 752 -19.68 -29.80 2.20
N VAL A 753 -20.85 -29.70 2.84
CA VAL A 753 -20.96 -29.71 4.30
C VAL A 753 -20.40 -30.99 4.95
N THR A 754 -20.36 -32.10 4.21
CA THR A 754 -19.78 -33.37 4.66
C THR A 754 -18.46 -33.71 4.00
N PHE A 755 -18.01 -32.95 2.98
CA PHE A 755 -16.79 -33.21 2.22
C PHE A 755 -15.90 -31.98 2.17
N CYS A 756 -14.82 -32.01 2.95
CA CYS A 756 -13.90 -30.89 3.10
C CYS A 756 -14.64 -29.58 3.40
N PRO A 757 -15.43 -29.49 4.47
CA PRO A 757 -16.07 -28.23 4.83
C PRO A 757 -15.01 -27.17 5.15
N LEU A 758 -15.26 -25.93 4.75
CA LEU A 758 -14.44 -24.78 5.10
C LEU A 758 -15.19 -23.92 6.11
N SER A 759 -14.62 -23.79 7.31
CA SER A 759 -15.21 -22.98 8.38
C SER A 759 -14.85 -21.51 8.19
N CYS A 760 -15.86 -20.67 8.15
CA CYS A 760 -15.70 -19.22 8.05
C CYS A 760 -15.94 -18.52 9.39
N PRO A 761 -15.29 -17.37 9.64
CA PRO A 761 -15.53 -16.60 10.85
C PRO A 761 -17.01 -16.16 10.94
N PRO A 762 -17.49 -15.77 12.13
CA PRO A 762 -18.84 -15.21 12.27
C PRO A 762 -19.08 -14.08 11.25
N HIS A 763 -20.32 -14.00 10.74
CA HIS A 763 -20.73 -13.01 9.74
C HIS A 763 -20.01 -13.14 8.40
N SER A 764 -19.71 -14.37 8.01
CA SER A 764 -19.17 -14.69 6.69
C SER A 764 -19.58 -16.09 6.25
N HIS A 765 -19.48 -16.34 4.95
CA HIS A 765 -19.79 -17.62 4.35
C HIS A 765 -18.72 -18.03 3.33
N TYR A 766 -18.74 -19.31 2.99
CA TYR A 766 -17.83 -19.87 1.99
C TYR A 766 -18.25 -19.45 0.58
N GLU A 767 -17.28 -18.99 -0.21
CA GLU A 767 -17.42 -18.84 -1.66
C GLU A 767 -16.21 -19.44 -2.38
N LEU A 768 -16.46 -20.06 -3.53
CA LEU A 768 -15.42 -20.61 -4.39
C LEU A 768 -14.56 -19.50 -5.03
N CYS A 769 -15.12 -18.30 -5.19
CA CYS A 769 -14.51 -17.18 -5.90
C CYS A 769 -14.79 -15.89 -5.13
N THR A 770 -14.03 -15.66 -4.05
CA THR A 770 -14.22 -14.48 -3.19
C THR A 770 -13.63 -13.22 -3.81
N ARG A 771 -14.13 -12.06 -3.36
CA ARG A 771 -13.55 -10.74 -3.62
C ARG A 771 -13.09 -10.06 -2.33
N THR A 772 -12.42 -10.83 -1.47
CA THR A 772 -11.99 -10.44 -0.11
C THR A 772 -11.24 -9.10 -0.06
N CYS A 773 -10.36 -8.83 -1.01
CA CYS A 773 -9.60 -7.58 -1.12
C CYS A 773 -10.47 -6.32 -1.39
N ASP A 774 -11.64 -6.48 -2.01
CA ASP A 774 -12.58 -5.36 -2.26
C ASP A 774 -13.38 -4.99 -1.00
N PHE A 775 -13.57 -5.93 -0.07
CA PHE A 775 -14.44 -5.79 1.11
C PHE A 775 -13.65 -5.85 2.43
N THR A 776 -12.55 -5.10 2.51
CA THR A 776 -11.77 -4.94 3.75
C THR A 776 -12.08 -3.61 4.43
N CYS A 777 -11.90 -3.51 5.74
CA CYS A 777 -12.01 -2.23 6.44
C CYS A 777 -11.06 -1.17 5.86
N ALA A 778 -9.92 -1.58 5.30
CA ALA A 778 -8.98 -0.71 4.59
C ALA A 778 -9.51 -0.18 3.25
N SER A 779 -10.28 -0.98 2.50
CA SER A 779 -10.78 -0.63 1.15
C SER A 779 -11.73 0.57 1.15
N LEU A 780 -12.31 0.90 2.30
CA LEU A 780 -13.20 2.04 2.48
C LEU A 780 -12.47 3.39 2.39
N SER A 781 -11.21 3.44 2.81
CA SER A 781 -10.39 4.64 2.71
C SER A 781 -9.58 4.67 1.41
N VAL A 782 -8.95 3.55 1.05
CA VAL A 782 -8.18 3.39 -0.19
C VAL A 782 -8.45 1.99 -0.73
N PRO A 783 -9.01 1.82 -1.94
CA PRO A 783 -9.19 0.50 -2.53
C PRO A 783 -7.84 -0.21 -2.61
N ALA A 784 -7.77 -1.43 -2.09
CA ALA A 784 -6.62 -2.30 -2.31
C ALA A 784 -6.82 -2.98 -3.68
N PRO A 785 -5.99 -2.73 -4.71
CA PRO A 785 -6.14 -3.42 -5.99
C PRO A 785 -6.08 -4.95 -5.83
N CYS A 786 -7.19 -5.67 -5.95
CA CYS A 786 -7.14 -7.11 -6.04
C CYS A 786 -6.22 -7.54 -7.19
N SER A 787 -5.59 -8.72 -7.12
CA SER A 787 -5.17 -9.38 -8.34
C SER A 787 -6.37 -9.58 -9.27
N TRP A 788 -6.11 -9.79 -10.56
CA TRP A 788 -7.15 -10.00 -11.57
C TRP A 788 -7.89 -11.34 -11.44
N THR A 789 -7.59 -12.14 -10.41
CA THR A 789 -8.13 -13.47 -10.18
C THR A 789 -8.82 -13.56 -8.82
N CYS A 790 -9.99 -14.18 -8.75
CA CYS A 790 -10.61 -14.53 -7.48
C CYS A 790 -10.06 -15.86 -6.93
N PHE A 791 -10.10 -16.00 -5.61
CA PHE A 791 -9.68 -17.22 -4.92
C PHE A 791 -10.75 -17.72 -3.97
N GLU A 792 -10.79 -19.03 -3.78
CA GLU A 792 -11.62 -19.70 -2.79
C GLU A 792 -11.32 -19.19 -1.37
N GLY A 793 -12.36 -18.96 -0.56
CA GLY A 793 -12.21 -18.46 0.80
C GLY A 793 -13.53 -18.09 1.48
N CYS A 794 -13.42 -17.26 2.51
CA CYS A 794 -14.57 -16.72 3.23
C CYS A 794 -14.87 -15.30 2.76
N GLN A 795 -16.13 -15.08 2.35
CA GLN A 795 -16.67 -13.78 1.97
C GLN A 795 -17.50 -13.25 3.14
N CYS A 796 -17.24 -12.01 3.58
CA CYS A 796 -18.07 -11.39 4.61
C CYS A 796 -19.51 -11.23 4.12
N ASP A 797 -20.45 -11.45 5.03
CA ASP A 797 -21.88 -11.23 4.80
C ASP A 797 -22.15 -9.73 4.61
N ASP A 798 -23.26 -9.41 3.96
CA ASP A 798 -23.60 -8.01 3.66
C ASP A 798 -23.72 -7.17 4.96
N GLY A 799 -23.06 -6.02 4.98
CA GLY A 799 -22.96 -5.15 6.16
C GLY A 799 -21.74 -5.41 7.05
N TYR A 800 -20.94 -6.43 6.73
CA TYR A 800 -19.69 -6.76 7.42
C TYR A 800 -18.48 -6.64 6.49
N LEU A 801 -17.34 -6.35 7.08
CA LEU A 801 -16.08 -6.06 6.40
C LEU A 801 -14.93 -6.78 7.07
N PHE A 802 -13.96 -7.20 6.26
CA PHE A 802 -12.81 -7.91 6.77
C PHE A 802 -11.80 -6.95 7.41
N ASP A 803 -11.54 -7.09 8.71
CA ASP A 803 -10.63 -6.22 9.48
C ASP A 803 -9.19 -6.75 9.56
N GLY A 804 -8.86 -7.76 8.76
CA GLY A 804 -7.60 -8.47 8.87
C GLY A 804 -7.73 -9.78 9.65
N GLU A 805 -8.82 -10.08 10.34
CA GLU A 805 -8.99 -11.39 11.01
C GLU A 805 -10.42 -11.89 11.02
N ALA A 806 -11.37 -10.98 11.22
CA ALA A 806 -12.79 -11.26 11.31
C ALA A 806 -13.60 -10.37 10.37
N CYS A 807 -14.84 -10.78 10.12
CA CYS A 807 -15.83 -9.93 9.49
C CYS A 807 -16.53 -9.11 10.58
N VAL A 808 -16.19 -7.83 10.66
CA VAL A 808 -16.69 -6.89 11.67
C VAL A 808 -17.69 -5.92 11.04
N SER A 809 -18.55 -5.33 11.86
CA SER A 809 -19.46 -4.29 11.37
C SER A 809 -18.69 -3.03 10.97
N LEU A 810 -19.31 -2.20 10.12
CA LEU A 810 -18.74 -0.92 9.67
C LEU A 810 -18.23 -0.01 10.80
N GLU A 811 -18.86 -0.04 11.97
CA GLU A 811 -18.53 0.76 13.16
C GLU A 811 -17.28 0.26 13.90
N GLN A 812 -16.91 -0.99 13.67
CA GLN A 812 -15.75 -1.66 14.27
C GLN A 812 -14.55 -1.69 13.32
N CYS A 813 -14.67 -1.08 12.14
CA CYS A 813 -13.53 -0.95 11.23
C CYS A 813 -12.45 -0.03 11.79
N GLY A 814 -11.21 -0.39 11.47
CA GLY A 814 -10.01 0.34 11.83
C GLY A 814 -9.69 1.55 10.93
N CYS A 815 -8.42 1.93 10.92
CA CYS A 815 -7.89 3.14 10.29
C CYS A 815 -6.79 2.79 9.29
N VAL A 816 -6.69 3.53 8.19
CA VAL A 816 -5.54 3.42 7.26
C VAL A 816 -4.69 4.67 7.36
N HIS A 817 -3.37 4.51 7.48
CA HIS A 817 -2.41 5.60 7.45
C HIS A 817 -1.13 5.16 6.75
N GLN A 818 -0.67 5.94 5.75
CA GLN A 818 0.55 5.67 4.97
C GLN A 818 0.65 4.24 4.41
N GLY A 819 -0.48 3.68 3.93
CA GLY A 819 -0.51 2.32 3.36
C GLY A 819 -0.56 1.18 4.39
N ARG A 820 -0.53 1.49 5.70
CA ARG A 820 -0.72 0.54 6.79
C ARG A 820 -2.14 0.60 7.34
N TYR A 821 -2.72 -0.57 7.57
CA TYR A 821 -3.99 -0.72 8.27
C TYR A 821 -3.77 -0.97 9.78
N PHE A 822 -4.58 -0.30 10.60
CA PHE A 822 -4.62 -0.43 12.06
C PHE A 822 -6.02 -0.86 12.46
N LYS A 823 -6.15 -1.89 13.29
CA LYS A 823 -7.45 -2.34 13.82
C LYS A 823 -8.08 -1.27 14.72
N ALA A 824 -9.39 -1.31 14.87
CA ALA A 824 -10.11 -0.43 15.78
C ALA A 824 -9.58 -0.56 17.22
N GLY A 825 -9.22 0.57 17.83
CA GLY A 825 -8.63 0.63 19.18
C GLY A 825 -7.15 0.26 19.25
N GLU A 826 -6.53 -0.17 18.14
CA GLU A 826 -5.12 -0.53 18.11
C GLU A 826 -4.26 0.68 18.47
N THR A 827 -3.26 0.46 19.32
CA THR A 827 -2.28 1.47 19.71
C THR A 827 -0.90 1.00 19.30
N VAL A 828 -0.23 1.80 18.46
CA VAL A 828 1.10 1.51 17.94
C VAL A 828 2.10 2.59 18.35
N VAL A 829 3.35 2.20 18.43
CA VAL A 829 4.48 3.11 18.64
C VAL A 829 5.35 3.05 17.39
N SER A 830 5.77 4.20 16.88
CA SER A 830 6.71 4.29 15.76
C SER A 830 8.01 3.55 16.09
N ASN A 831 8.66 2.97 15.08
CA ASN A 831 9.98 2.33 15.14
C ASN A 831 11.07 3.08 15.93
N ASN A 832 11.08 4.41 15.95
CA ASN A 832 12.04 5.22 16.72
C ASN A 832 11.47 5.76 18.06
N CYS A 833 10.30 5.29 18.47
CA CYS A 833 9.56 5.72 19.65
C CYS A 833 9.43 7.24 19.76
N SER A 834 9.25 7.91 18.62
CA SER A 834 8.97 9.35 18.55
C SER A 834 7.48 9.67 18.52
N MET A 835 6.65 8.69 18.15
CA MET A 835 5.21 8.85 17.99
C MET A 835 4.46 7.64 18.53
N LYS A 836 3.32 7.88 19.18
CA LYS A 836 2.36 6.87 19.61
C LYS A 836 1.02 7.18 18.96
N CYS A 837 0.43 6.22 18.26
CA CYS A 837 -0.80 6.40 17.51
C CYS A 837 -1.87 5.43 17.99
N ASN A 838 -3.10 5.90 18.14
CA ASN A 838 -4.28 5.10 18.45
C ASN A 838 -5.29 5.21 17.30
N CYS A 839 -5.79 4.08 16.80
CA CYS A 839 -6.88 4.08 15.84
C CYS A 839 -8.23 4.17 16.54
N HIS A 840 -8.93 5.28 16.35
CA HIS A 840 -10.30 5.45 16.85
C HIS A 840 -11.29 5.32 15.69
N PRO A 841 -12.27 4.39 15.72
CA PRO A 841 -13.16 4.09 14.59
C PRO A 841 -13.85 5.32 13.97
N SER A 842 -14.30 6.26 14.80
CA SER A 842 -14.97 7.49 14.33
C SER A 842 -14.06 8.70 14.12
N ARG A 843 -12.81 8.68 14.62
CA ARG A 843 -11.89 9.84 14.61
C ARG A 843 -10.64 9.62 13.76
N GLY A 844 -10.45 8.41 13.24
CA GLY A 844 -9.25 8.02 12.51
C GLY A 844 -8.06 7.80 13.44
N LEU A 845 -6.86 7.85 12.87
CA LEU A 845 -5.61 7.68 13.61
C LEU A 845 -5.27 8.96 14.39
N ILE A 846 -5.16 8.84 15.71
CA ILE A 846 -4.79 9.93 16.62
C ILE A 846 -3.37 9.65 17.10
N CYS A 847 -2.41 10.50 16.70
CA CYS A 847 -1.00 10.36 17.07
C CYS A 847 -0.54 11.46 18.03
N GLU A 848 0.29 11.09 19.00
CA GLU A 848 0.97 11.98 19.94
C GLU A 848 2.48 11.73 19.92
N ALA A 849 3.26 12.81 20.06
CA ALA A 849 4.71 12.69 20.15
C ALA A 849 5.10 12.09 21.50
N ILE A 850 5.98 11.09 21.47
CA ILE A 850 6.52 10.42 22.66
C ILE A 850 8.06 10.38 22.61
N ARG A 851 8.68 10.07 23.75
CA ARG A 851 10.09 9.71 23.87
C ARG A 851 10.20 8.62 24.93
N CYS A 852 11.11 7.67 24.74
CA CYS A 852 11.36 6.67 25.78
C CYS A 852 11.93 7.33 27.05
N PRO A 853 11.54 6.83 28.23
CA PRO A 853 12.20 7.17 29.50
C PRO A 853 13.71 6.96 29.44
N PRO A 854 14.52 7.67 30.27
CA PRO A 854 15.98 7.57 30.24
C PRO A 854 16.57 6.17 30.50
N ASP A 855 15.83 5.28 31.17
CA ASP A 855 16.20 3.90 31.48
C ASP A 855 15.67 2.86 30.47
N GLU A 856 15.01 3.33 29.41
CA GLU A 856 14.42 2.49 28.38
C GLU A 856 14.98 2.81 26.99
N VAL A 857 15.23 1.76 26.21
CA VAL A 857 15.61 1.86 24.81
C VAL A 857 14.43 1.48 23.94
N CYS A 858 14.31 2.15 22.80
CA CYS A 858 13.30 1.82 21.81
C CYS A 858 13.70 0.54 21.09
N ALA A 859 13.00 -0.56 21.33
CA ALA A 859 13.29 -1.83 20.65
C ALA A 859 12.00 -2.62 20.37
N ALA A 860 12.08 -3.46 19.34
CA ALA A 860 11.01 -4.39 19.01
C ALA A 860 11.09 -5.61 19.95
N ARG A 861 10.02 -5.89 20.68
CA ARG A 861 9.90 -7.13 21.46
C ARG A 861 8.65 -7.86 21.03
N GLU A 862 8.82 -9.08 20.54
CA GLU A 862 7.79 -9.87 19.86
C GLU A 862 7.23 -9.13 18.64
N GLY A 863 8.05 -8.39 17.89
CA GLY A 863 7.61 -7.70 16.66
C GLY A 863 6.70 -6.48 16.89
N VAL A 864 6.64 -5.95 18.11
CA VAL A 864 5.98 -4.68 18.44
C VAL A 864 7.02 -3.73 19.03
N GLN A 865 7.09 -2.50 18.51
CA GLN A 865 7.98 -1.48 19.04
C GLN A 865 7.47 -0.97 20.39
N ARG A 866 8.35 -0.96 21.39
CA ARG A 866 8.06 -0.40 22.71
C ARG A 866 9.34 0.14 23.34
N CYS A 867 9.17 1.06 24.27
CA CYS A 867 10.25 1.41 25.19
C CYS A 867 10.42 0.23 26.16
N ILE A 868 11.60 -0.39 26.16
CA ILE A 868 11.93 -1.51 27.03
C ILE A 868 13.09 -1.14 27.92
N LYS A 869 13.03 -1.58 29.18
CA LYS A 869 14.17 -1.47 30.09
C LYS A 869 15.34 -2.27 29.53
N GLN A 870 16.52 -1.65 29.53
CA GLN A 870 17.74 -2.32 29.12
C GLN A 870 18.16 -3.30 30.24
N GLU A 871 17.95 -4.60 30.02
CA GLU A 871 18.35 -5.69 30.92
C GLU A 871 19.24 -6.67 30.17
N GLY A 872 20.40 -7.01 30.74
CA GLY A 872 21.37 -7.94 30.19
C GLY A 872 21.45 -9.20 31.04
N TRP A 873 21.71 -10.35 30.43
CA TRP A 873 21.88 -11.61 31.12
C TRP A 873 23.22 -12.26 30.78
N CYS A 874 23.98 -12.66 31.79
CA CYS A 874 25.16 -13.50 31.66
C CYS A 874 24.86 -14.85 32.29
N ARG A 875 25.14 -15.95 31.58
CA ARG A 875 24.74 -17.30 32.01
C ARG A 875 25.91 -18.27 31.96
N ILE A 876 26.01 -19.11 32.99
CA ILE A 876 26.87 -20.28 33.04
C ILE A 876 25.97 -21.51 33.13
N SER A 877 25.89 -22.25 32.02
CA SER A 877 25.08 -23.46 31.91
C SER A 877 25.87 -24.71 32.30
N PRO A 878 25.20 -25.81 32.70
CA PRO A 878 25.81 -27.12 32.84
C PRO A 878 26.61 -27.52 31.59
N GLY A 879 27.79 -28.11 31.77
CA GLY A 879 28.81 -28.26 30.73
C GLY A 879 29.81 -27.11 30.67
N ALA A 880 29.83 -26.25 31.69
CA ALA A 880 30.74 -25.12 31.87
C ALA A 880 30.70 -24.11 30.70
N SER A 881 29.52 -23.87 30.11
CA SER A 881 29.35 -22.93 28.99
C SER A 881 28.95 -21.55 29.50
N LEU A 882 29.78 -20.54 29.25
CA LEU A 882 29.53 -19.12 29.55
C LEU A 882 28.90 -18.42 28.33
N THR A 883 27.89 -17.58 28.57
CA THR A 883 27.38 -16.56 27.64
C THR A 883 27.43 -15.20 28.35
N THR A 884 28.03 -14.18 27.71
CA THR A 884 28.18 -12.82 28.25
C THR A 884 26.90 -12.01 28.13
N PHE A 885 26.86 -10.83 28.76
CA PHE A 885 25.72 -9.90 28.69
C PHE A 885 25.40 -9.47 27.25
N ASP A 886 26.40 -9.41 26.37
CA ASP A 886 26.26 -8.97 24.99
C ASP A 886 26.28 -10.15 23.99
N GLY A 887 26.25 -11.40 24.48
CA GLY A 887 26.06 -12.61 23.68
C GLY A 887 27.33 -13.31 23.19
N ALA A 888 28.52 -12.87 23.60
CA ALA A 888 29.75 -13.64 23.37
C ALA A 888 29.72 -14.94 24.20
N GLY A 889 30.28 -16.03 23.68
CA GLY A 889 30.15 -17.34 24.34
C GLY A 889 31.38 -18.22 24.23
N GLY A 890 31.58 -19.09 25.21
CA GLY A 890 32.64 -20.10 25.22
C GLY A 890 32.69 -20.95 26.47
N ARG A 891 33.60 -21.91 26.51
CA ARG A 891 33.69 -22.90 27.61
C ARG A 891 34.70 -22.47 28.67
N LEU A 892 34.28 -22.52 29.93
CA LEU A 892 35.14 -22.40 31.10
C LEU A 892 35.97 -23.70 31.25
N PRO A 893 37.23 -23.63 31.73
CA PRO A 893 37.99 -24.83 32.09
C PRO A 893 37.33 -25.59 33.26
N PHE A 894 37.29 -26.92 33.16
CA PHE A 894 36.41 -27.81 33.95
C PHE A 894 36.67 -27.89 35.46
N SER A 895 37.79 -27.35 35.96
CA SER A 895 38.10 -27.26 37.38
C SER A 895 38.75 -25.92 37.71
N GLY A 896 38.04 -25.07 38.45
CA GLY A 896 38.57 -23.78 38.89
C GLY A 896 37.53 -22.81 39.41
N THR A 897 38.03 -21.73 39.99
CA THR A 897 37.24 -20.63 40.57
C THR A 897 37.49 -19.36 39.76
N TYR A 898 36.42 -18.78 39.22
CA TYR A 898 36.49 -17.70 38.23
C TYR A 898 35.75 -16.46 38.73
N LYS A 899 36.38 -15.29 38.59
CA LYS A 899 35.67 -14.01 38.73
C LYS A 899 34.88 -13.79 37.45
N VAL A 900 33.54 -13.83 37.53
CA VAL A 900 32.67 -13.83 36.33
C VAL A 900 32.11 -12.46 36.02
N ALA A 901 31.79 -11.66 37.04
CA ALA A 901 31.34 -10.27 36.88
C ALA A 901 31.78 -9.42 38.08
N ALA A 902 32.06 -8.14 37.85
CA ALA A 902 32.26 -7.15 38.90
C ALA A 902 31.97 -5.74 38.40
N LEU A 903 31.63 -4.84 39.33
CA LEU A 903 31.61 -3.41 39.04
C LEU A 903 33.05 -2.88 38.99
N CYS A 904 33.46 -2.31 37.85
CA CYS A 904 34.88 -1.94 37.64
C CYS A 904 35.39 -0.86 38.57
N ASN A 905 34.51 0.09 38.93
CA ASN A 905 34.85 1.09 39.93
C ASN A 905 34.77 0.46 41.33
N GLU A 906 35.90 -0.07 41.80
CA GLU A 906 36.02 -0.68 43.13
C GLU A 906 35.66 0.28 44.26
N ARG A 907 35.73 1.60 44.05
CA ARG A 907 35.39 2.63 45.06
C ARG A 907 33.90 2.93 45.15
N SER A 908 33.06 2.36 44.29
CA SER A 908 31.62 2.55 44.34
C SER A 908 31.03 2.05 45.67
N PRO A 909 30.07 2.77 46.28
CA PRO A 909 29.35 2.26 47.45
C PRO A 909 28.54 1.00 47.11
N ASN A 910 28.09 0.90 45.86
CA ASN A 910 27.33 -0.23 45.32
C ASN A 910 28.24 -1.28 44.67
N TRP A 911 29.51 -1.34 45.06
CA TRP A 911 30.47 -2.27 44.46
C TRP A 911 30.10 -3.72 44.77
N PHE A 912 30.28 -4.57 43.76
CA PHE A 912 30.15 -6.01 43.90
C PHE A 912 31.18 -6.77 43.06
N LYS A 913 31.40 -8.04 43.44
CA LYS A 913 32.16 -9.04 42.68
C LYS A 913 31.47 -10.39 42.80
N VAL A 914 31.24 -11.07 41.68
CA VAL A 914 30.67 -12.42 41.60
C VAL A 914 31.77 -13.40 41.19
N VAL A 915 31.93 -14.44 41.97
CA VAL A 915 32.90 -15.52 41.75
C VAL A 915 32.15 -16.85 41.73
N VAL A 916 32.49 -17.72 40.78
CA VAL A 916 31.85 -19.02 40.58
C VAL A 916 32.90 -20.12 40.60
N GLU A 917 32.63 -21.18 41.36
CA GLU A 917 33.44 -22.40 41.38
C GLU A 917 32.80 -23.46 40.50
N VAL A 918 33.57 -24.02 39.56
CA VAL A 918 33.13 -25.03 38.59
C VAL A 918 33.91 -26.33 38.83
N SER A 919 33.20 -27.46 38.90
CA SER A 919 33.79 -28.78 39.16
C SER A 919 33.03 -29.91 38.47
N GLU A 920 33.73 -31.02 38.19
CA GLU A 920 33.22 -32.29 37.64
C GLU A 920 32.55 -33.21 38.68
N CYS A 921 32.60 -32.85 39.96
CA CYS A 921 32.18 -33.71 41.08
C CYS A 921 30.65 -33.89 41.24
N ARG A 922 29.87 -33.89 40.15
CA ARG A 922 28.45 -34.25 40.17
C ARG A 922 28.25 -35.69 39.73
N ASP A 923 27.20 -36.33 40.23
CA ASP A 923 26.88 -37.74 39.95
C ASP A 923 26.66 -38.05 38.46
N ASP A 924 26.44 -37.02 37.63
CA ASP A 924 26.21 -37.10 36.17
C ASP A 924 27.48 -36.91 35.31
N GLY A 925 28.63 -36.58 35.92
CA GLY A 925 29.90 -36.36 35.21
C GLY A 925 29.93 -35.10 34.34
N ILE A 926 28.95 -34.19 34.46
CA ILE A 926 28.87 -32.95 33.70
C ILE A 926 29.45 -31.79 34.53
N PRO A 927 30.51 -31.09 34.06
CA PRO A 927 31.06 -29.93 34.76
C PRO A 927 30.01 -28.83 34.94
N ALA A 928 29.76 -28.39 36.18
CA ALA A 928 28.79 -27.34 36.48
C ALA A 928 29.25 -26.49 37.68
N ALA A 929 28.56 -25.37 37.92
CA ALA A 929 28.85 -24.56 39.09
C ALA A 929 28.46 -25.32 40.37
N VAL A 930 29.39 -25.42 41.32
CA VAL A 930 29.20 -26.11 42.61
C VAL A 930 29.12 -25.14 43.78
N ALA A 931 29.57 -23.90 43.61
CA ALA A 931 29.37 -22.84 44.56
C ALA A 931 29.41 -21.47 43.87
N ILE A 932 28.70 -20.50 44.45
CA ILE A 932 28.83 -19.09 44.10
C ILE A 932 29.22 -18.27 45.32
N PHE A 933 30.07 -17.26 45.09
CA PHE A 933 30.54 -16.32 46.10
C PHE A 933 30.27 -14.90 45.60
N VAL A 934 29.40 -14.17 46.29
CA VAL A 934 29.03 -12.80 45.95
C VAL A 934 29.52 -11.86 47.03
N PHE A 935 30.39 -10.95 46.62
CA PHE A 935 30.99 -9.94 47.47
C PHE A 935 30.30 -8.61 47.25
N PHE A 936 29.93 -7.96 48.35
CA PHE A 936 29.51 -6.57 48.43
C PHE A 936 30.45 -5.82 49.39
N ARG A 937 30.28 -4.51 49.52
CA ARG A 937 31.07 -3.70 50.46
C ARG A 937 30.83 -4.07 51.93
N ASP A 938 29.59 -4.40 52.26
CA ASP A 938 29.06 -4.64 53.60
C ASP A 938 28.67 -6.10 53.86
N ALA A 939 28.71 -6.97 52.85
CA ALA A 939 28.36 -8.38 52.97
C ALA A 939 29.15 -9.30 52.04
N PHE A 940 29.32 -10.54 52.48
CA PHE A 940 29.87 -11.66 51.72
C PHE A 940 28.89 -12.82 51.76
N ILE A 941 28.45 -13.30 50.60
CA ILE A 941 27.40 -14.32 50.49
C ILE A 941 27.96 -15.53 49.75
N THR A 942 27.84 -16.70 50.36
CA THR A 942 28.19 -17.99 49.75
C THR A 942 26.94 -18.83 49.58
N VAL A 943 26.78 -19.44 48.41
CA VAL A 943 25.78 -20.49 48.18
C VAL A 943 26.50 -21.73 47.67
N ASN A 944 26.34 -22.87 48.34
CA ASN A 944 26.94 -24.14 47.94
C ASN A 944 25.97 -25.00 47.10
N ASN A 945 26.46 -26.13 46.58
CA ASN A 945 25.69 -27.08 45.77
C ASN A 945 24.55 -27.79 46.52
N ASN A 946 24.54 -27.75 47.86
CA ASN A 946 23.40 -28.19 48.67
C ASN A 946 22.32 -27.10 48.82
N MET A 947 22.46 -25.98 48.09
CA MET A 947 21.61 -24.80 48.15
C MET A 947 21.56 -24.15 49.54
N GLU A 948 22.62 -24.33 50.34
CA GLU A 948 22.77 -23.68 51.65
C GLU A 948 23.40 -22.29 51.49
N VAL A 949 22.81 -21.29 52.16
CA VAL A 949 23.26 -19.90 52.07
C VAL A 949 23.97 -19.47 53.35
N TRP A 950 25.13 -18.85 53.19
CA TRP A 950 25.95 -18.31 54.28
C TRP A 950 26.21 -16.83 54.04
N VAL A 951 25.88 -15.99 55.02
CA VAL A 951 26.13 -14.54 54.97
C VAL A 951 27.19 -14.21 56.01
N ASN A 952 28.32 -13.65 55.58
CA ASN A 952 29.49 -13.35 56.41
C ASN A 952 29.97 -14.56 57.24
N GLY A 953 29.86 -15.76 56.66
CA GLY A 953 30.25 -17.02 57.32
C GLY A 953 29.20 -17.59 58.28
N LEU A 954 27.99 -17.04 58.34
CA LEU A 954 26.88 -17.53 59.16
C LEU A 954 25.76 -18.14 58.31
N PHE A 955 25.31 -19.34 58.66
CA PHE A 955 24.21 -20.00 57.98
C PHE A 955 22.94 -19.14 58.08
N THR A 956 22.30 -18.89 56.94
CA THR A 956 21.18 -17.96 56.81
C THR A 956 19.99 -18.65 56.16
N ARG A 957 18.83 -18.58 56.82
CA ARG A 957 17.56 -19.07 56.26
C ARG A 957 16.93 -18.02 55.35
N LEU A 958 16.32 -18.45 54.26
CA LEU A 958 15.67 -17.57 53.28
C LEU A 958 14.14 -17.52 53.49
N PRO A 959 13.47 -16.41 53.13
CA PRO A 959 14.05 -15.16 52.62
C PRO A 959 14.76 -14.36 53.72
N ALA A 960 15.77 -13.58 53.33
CA ALA A 960 16.54 -12.74 54.26
C ALA A 960 16.87 -11.37 53.63
N ALA A 961 16.69 -10.30 54.39
CA ALA A 961 17.23 -8.99 54.06
C ALA A 961 18.59 -8.84 54.75
N VAL A 962 19.66 -8.78 53.98
CA VAL A 962 21.04 -8.71 54.50
C VAL A 962 21.41 -7.26 54.84
N SER A 963 20.97 -6.31 54.02
CA SER A 963 21.04 -4.87 54.27
C SER A 963 19.91 -4.16 53.53
N GLU A 964 19.82 -2.81 53.62
CA GLU A 964 18.88 -2.04 52.81
C GLU A 964 19.09 -2.21 51.29
N ALA A 965 20.30 -2.61 50.89
CA ALA A 965 20.68 -2.77 49.50
C ALA A 965 20.62 -4.23 49.02
N ILE A 966 20.66 -5.23 49.91
CA ILE A 966 20.84 -6.65 49.57
C ILE A 966 19.69 -7.51 50.13
N SER A 967 19.02 -8.25 49.26
CA SER A 967 17.99 -9.21 49.64
C SER A 967 18.24 -10.59 49.03
N LEU A 968 17.90 -11.63 49.80
CA LEU A 968 18.03 -13.03 49.42
C LEU A 968 16.65 -13.68 49.41
N SER A 969 16.35 -14.41 48.35
CA SER A 969 15.06 -15.10 48.19
C SER A 969 15.25 -16.50 47.58
N THR A 970 14.20 -17.32 47.69
CA THR A 970 14.16 -18.63 47.04
C THR A 970 12.82 -18.86 46.36
N ALA A 971 12.87 -19.43 45.15
CA ALA A 971 11.71 -19.81 44.37
C ALA A 971 12.02 -21.06 43.55
N ALA A 972 11.14 -22.06 43.59
CA ALA A 972 11.30 -23.34 42.87
C ALA A 972 12.66 -24.05 43.08
N GLY A 973 13.28 -23.86 44.26
CA GLY A 973 14.58 -24.44 44.60
C GLY A 973 15.79 -23.61 44.17
N ASN A 974 15.60 -22.52 43.41
CA ASN A 974 16.67 -21.59 43.06
C ASN A 974 16.90 -20.59 44.20
N ILE A 975 18.15 -20.14 44.37
CA ILE A 975 18.50 -19.02 45.25
C ILE A 975 18.75 -17.79 44.40
N THR A 976 18.12 -16.68 44.77
CA THR A 976 18.31 -15.36 44.13
C THR A 976 18.89 -14.37 45.13
N ILE A 977 19.97 -13.71 44.73
CA ILE A 977 20.62 -12.61 45.45
C ILE A 977 20.37 -11.34 44.65
N SER A 978 19.60 -10.41 45.22
CA SER A 978 19.22 -9.15 44.57
C SER A 978 19.90 -7.96 45.24
N HIS A 979 20.38 -7.02 44.44
CA HIS A 979 21.02 -5.80 44.91
C HIS A 979 20.49 -4.54 44.22
N THR A 980 20.37 -3.44 44.97
CA THR A 980 19.81 -2.16 44.47
C THR A 980 20.64 -1.50 43.36
N SER A 981 21.85 -1.98 43.06
CA SER A 981 22.59 -1.58 41.85
C SER A 981 21.93 -2.04 40.55
N GLY A 982 20.89 -2.87 40.62
CA GLY A 982 20.31 -3.57 39.47
C GLY A 982 21.05 -4.84 39.09
N LEU A 983 21.74 -5.49 40.05
CA LEU A 983 22.33 -6.81 39.85
C LEU A 983 21.45 -7.85 40.56
N ASP A 984 21.04 -8.87 39.82
CA ASP A 984 20.51 -10.11 40.39
C ASP A 984 21.43 -11.28 40.05
N VAL A 985 21.69 -12.16 41.02
CA VAL A 985 22.44 -13.41 40.83
C VAL A 985 21.54 -14.57 41.22
N LEU A 986 21.24 -15.43 40.25
CA LEU A 986 20.45 -16.64 40.44
C LEU A 986 21.36 -17.87 40.36
N PHE A 987 21.23 -18.76 41.33
CA PHE A 987 21.90 -20.07 41.33
C PHE A 987 20.88 -21.18 41.46
N SER A 988 20.96 -22.18 40.58
CA SER A 988 20.01 -23.28 40.52
C SER A 988 20.59 -24.59 41.10
N PRO A 989 19.73 -25.54 41.50
CA PRO A 989 20.17 -26.90 41.84
C PRO A 989 20.78 -27.65 40.65
N SER A 990 20.51 -27.22 39.41
CA SER A 990 21.14 -27.78 38.21
C SER A 990 22.57 -27.27 38.00
N GLY A 991 23.13 -26.46 38.90
CA GLY A 991 24.49 -25.92 38.76
C GLY A 991 24.59 -24.83 37.70
N GLU A 992 23.46 -24.22 37.36
CA GLU A 992 23.36 -23.08 36.46
C GLU A 992 23.45 -21.78 37.27
N VAL A 993 24.25 -20.83 36.78
CA VAL A 993 24.37 -19.49 37.34
C VAL A 993 23.90 -18.47 36.31
N THR A 994 22.95 -17.61 36.68
CA THR A 994 22.44 -16.54 35.82
C THR A 994 22.58 -15.21 36.53
N LEU A 995 23.31 -14.28 35.92
CA LEU A 995 23.44 -12.90 36.38
C LEU A 995 22.55 -12.02 35.50
N THR A 996 21.73 -11.18 36.13
CA THR A 996 20.93 -10.16 35.44
C THR A 996 21.47 -8.79 35.82
N ALA A 997 21.74 -7.95 34.82
CA ALA A 997 22.21 -6.58 35.00
C ALA A 997 21.20 -5.58 34.41
N GLY A 998 20.79 -4.60 35.20
CA GLY A 998 19.94 -3.50 34.76
C GLY A 998 20.72 -2.34 34.11
N ALA A 999 20.00 -1.44 33.44
CA ALA A 999 20.56 -0.32 32.66
C ALA A 999 21.62 0.53 33.39
N ALA A 1000 21.54 0.65 34.72
CA ALA A 1000 22.51 1.38 35.52
C ALA A 1000 23.94 0.79 35.48
N LEU A 1001 24.11 -0.42 34.95
CA LEU A 1001 25.38 -1.15 34.89
C LEU A 1001 26.02 -1.17 33.49
N VAL A 1002 25.35 -0.64 32.46
CA VAL A 1002 25.87 -0.53 31.08
C VAL A 1002 27.23 0.20 31.08
N ASN A 1003 28.25 -0.38 30.44
CA ASN A 1003 29.64 0.11 30.40
C ASN A 1003 30.33 0.25 31.77
N ARG A 1004 29.80 -0.36 32.84
CA ARG A 1004 30.36 -0.27 34.20
C ARG A 1004 30.82 -1.63 34.74
N LEU A 1005 30.55 -2.70 34.01
CA LEU A 1005 30.93 -4.07 34.35
C LEU A 1005 32.23 -4.48 33.68
N CYS A 1006 32.94 -5.40 34.32
CA CYS A 1006 34.11 -6.07 33.80
C CYS A 1006 34.20 -7.47 34.41
N ALA A 1007 35.16 -8.25 33.90
CA ALA A 1007 35.28 -9.70 34.01
C ALA A 1007 34.56 -10.43 32.84
N PRO A 1008 34.69 -11.76 32.70
CA PRO A 1008 34.28 -12.51 31.51
C PRO A 1008 32.82 -12.40 31.10
N CYS A 1009 31.90 -11.99 31.98
CA CYS A 1009 30.52 -11.71 31.60
C CYS A 1009 30.36 -10.47 30.71
N GLY A 1010 31.43 -9.71 30.46
CA GLY A 1010 31.37 -8.57 29.56
C GLY A 1010 31.01 -7.25 30.24
N ASN A 1011 30.89 -6.20 29.43
CA ASN A 1011 30.66 -4.84 29.91
C ASN A 1011 29.21 -4.35 29.76
N PHE A 1012 28.36 -5.13 29.09
CA PHE A 1012 26.93 -4.89 28.89
C PHE A 1012 26.64 -3.61 28.10
N ASN A 1013 27.26 -3.46 26.93
CA ASN A 1013 27.09 -2.29 26.05
C ASN A 1013 26.46 -2.60 24.68
N GLY A 1014 26.15 -3.87 24.40
CA GLY A 1014 25.60 -4.36 23.14
C GLY A 1014 26.65 -4.73 22.08
N ASP A 1015 27.95 -4.76 22.40
CA ASP A 1015 29.03 -5.15 21.49
C ASP A 1015 29.80 -6.38 21.99
N ALA A 1016 29.39 -7.57 21.53
CA ALA A 1016 30.04 -8.83 21.84
C ALA A 1016 31.55 -8.88 21.48
N GLY A 1017 32.02 -8.04 20.56
CA GLY A 1017 33.42 -8.01 20.15
C GLY A 1017 34.34 -7.44 21.23
N ASP A 1018 33.80 -6.57 22.09
CA ASP A 1018 34.57 -5.83 23.09
C ASP A 1018 34.50 -6.44 24.50
N ASP A 1019 33.69 -7.50 24.66
CA ASP A 1019 33.70 -8.44 25.78
C ASP A 1019 34.98 -9.30 25.82
N LEU A 1020 35.71 -9.39 24.71
CA LEU A 1020 36.95 -10.16 24.61
C LEU A 1020 38.18 -9.44 25.18
N LYS A 1021 38.00 -8.57 26.18
CA LYS A 1021 39.08 -7.77 26.79
C LYS A 1021 39.68 -8.46 28.01
N LEU A 1022 41.01 -8.54 28.03
CA LEU A 1022 41.81 -8.98 29.16
C LEU A 1022 41.81 -7.91 30.28
N PRO A 1023 42.21 -8.28 31.52
CA PRO A 1023 42.32 -7.33 32.63
C PRO A 1023 43.26 -6.14 32.38
N ASP A 1024 44.21 -6.26 31.45
CA ASP A 1024 45.15 -5.22 31.05
C ASP A 1024 44.62 -4.31 29.92
N GLY A 1025 43.42 -4.59 29.42
CA GLY A 1025 42.73 -3.81 28.38
C GLY A 1025 42.95 -4.29 26.95
N HIS A 1026 43.76 -5.33 26.71
CA HIS A 1026 43.96 -5.88 25.37
C HIS A 1026 42.80 -6.79 24.93
N THR A 1027 42.38 -6.70 23.67
CA THR A 1027 41.36 -7.59 23.09
C THR A 1027 42.00 -8.86 22.52
N VAL A 1028 41.43 -10.02 22.87
CA VAL A 1028 41.84 -11.35 22.37
C VAL A 1028 40.79 -11.95 21.43
N LYS A 1029 41.10 -13.10 20.82
CA LYS A 1029 40.21 -13.77 19.84
C LYS A 1029 39.30 -14.83 20.45
N SER A 1030 39.50 -15.19 21.71
CA SER A 1030 38.77 -16.26 22.38
C SER A 1030 38.39 -15.85 23.79
N ILE A 1031 37.12 -16.04 24.15
CA ILE A 1031 36.65 -15.81 25.52
C ILE A 1031 37.32 -16.77 26.52
N ALA A 1032 37.82 -17.92 26.08
CA ALA A 1032 38.56 -18.85 26.94
C ALA A 1032 39.86 -18.21 27.48
N GLU A 1033 40.52 -17.37 26.67
CA GLU A 1033 41.71 -16.61 27.10
C GLU A 1033 41.33 -15.51 28.11
N VAL A 1034 40.18 -14.87 27.92
CA VAL A 1034 39.62 -13.90 28.88
C VAL A 1034 39.32 -14.58 30.20
N ILE A 1035 38.60 -15.70 30.18
CA ILE A 1035 38.25 -16.50 31.37
C ILE A 1035 39.52 -16.91 32.14
N ASP A 1036 40.55 -17.40 31.44
CA ASP A 1036 41.81 -17.82 32.07
C ASP A 1036 42.52 -16.63 32.75
N ALA A 1037 42.52 -15.47 32.10
CA ALA A 1037 43.11 -14.25 32.66
C ALA A 1037 42.35 -13.70 33.87
N TRP A 1038 41.04 -14.01 34.00
CA TRP A 1038 40.17 -13.61 35.09
C TRP A 1038 39.95 -14.69 36.17
N LYS A 1039 40.84 -15.69 36.25
CA LYS A 1039 40.88 -16.63 37.40
C LYS A 1039 40.92 -15.88 38.73
N ALA A 1040 40.12 -16.35 39.69
CA ALA A 1040 40.05 -15.77 41.03
C ALA A 1040 41.31 -16.16 41.83
N LYS A 1041 42.39 -15.39 41.68
CA LYS A 1041 43.70 -15.65 42.34
C LYS A 1041 43.61 -15.64 43.87
N ASP A 1042 42.61 -14.96 44.41
CA ASP A 1042 42.26 -14.92 45.84
C ASP A 1042 41.63 -16.23 46.36
N PHE A 1043 41.30 -17.17 45.47
CA PHE A 1043 40.78 -18.51 45.77
C PHE A 1043 41.71 -19.64 45.32
N ALA A 1044 42.86 -19.32 44.73
CA ALA A 1044 43.85 -20.31 44.31
C ALA A 1044 44.76 -20.67 45.49
N GLY A 1045 44.56 -21.89 46.04
CA GLY A 1045 45.47 -22.54 46.97
C GLY A 1045 46.57 -23.31 46.27
#